data_AF-A0A4R1WVY2-F1
#
_entry.id   AF-A0A4R1WVY2-F1
#
_cell.length_a   1.000
_cell.length_b   1.000
_cell.length_c   1.000
_cell.angle_alpha   90.00
_cell.angle_beta   90.00
_cell.angle_gamma   90.00
#
_symmetry.space_group_name_H-M   'P 1'
#
loop_
_entity.id
_entity.type
_entity.pdbx_description
1 polymer ?
#
loop_
_entity_poly.entity_id
_entity_poly.type
_entity_poly.pdbx_seq_one_letter_code
_entity_poly.pdbx_strand_id
1 'polypeptide(L)'
;MLQDINFETQLLRLIEDDAVHIGEVALRTPTIRLPWLDAPGRTVWAKLESRQLTNSFKFRGAYNAIRKLDATAPIVTASAGNHGLAIAHVAQMLDRQSRIFVPAAASELKLRRLIGMGAEVVPAGRDLFESTQLAKAYATEIGGAFISPFSHPDVIVGQGSLAVEVLDQAVASFDQIAIPLGGGGLLAGFGTCFRRRSPPTELVALHPAAFRRSLSKGGASEFLKPIYPTIADGLAVQHDDGALGPLLLRIADRFVNVEEALIEAAIVAMLQREGQLVEGAGAIGVAALLADPDAERFKGNVLLLVCGGNLSTTSLMQALATRSDDPVLARILGNQSISLPMEAVRYKQAGLAGPSSRSNPGTASTRSDIWRPLVETLSEDLTRYEDDLDRHHAFAAAQELQGGGPAAAFASEALSGLKTFVSGMTDDITASAEDVRSSYRMALQSFSYLRNSLSWCSASVDQSKTIMFFDPAENSHAGVNYDRYGSNLLRERELDLLSALGHDPETEDLLLTSSGQAAFSVIESFLIRDMLPANPKIVMAPYIYFEAMEQVLALKHARCIQGDAWDVPSLIGIVEEHDADLVMLDPLANLGTLHTIDFQDMADRLGGKDWSSKWLVVDGTMVSGGLDIFSIFSGKNHPQVLYYESGSKYLQFGLDLQMAGVVVSRKTHAPNLSRHRRNLGAVMYQSGITRFPRYDRATFLARMSRLTENAERLTAMLRESDPGGDLFSIAYPRQWRALGWAHGGGIVSLTMCDHGLNNRGCLDFLIDRILHECRKADVAITKGVSFGFSTTRVSAAAAMANDMPPFLRFSIGEETDDDIMALAQAIIRALDFFFPAFADEGRRAEVSRPYEDGAH
;
A
#
# COMPACT_ATOMS: atom_id res chain seq x y z
N MET A 1 39.57 -18.89 -28.21
CA MET A 1 40.24 -18.49 -26.95
C MET A 1 39.59 -19.11 -25.71
N LEU A 2 38.25 -19.16 -25.60
CA LEU A 2 37.51 -19.69 -24.42
C LEU A 2 37.38 -21.25 -24.33
N GLN A 3 38.00 -22.01 -25.25
CA GLN A 3 37.92 -23.48 -25.31
C GLN A 3 39.19 -24.20 -24.78
N ASP A 4 40.18 -23.45 -24.30
CA ASP A 4 41.48 -23.98 -23.87
C ASP A 4 41.55 -24.10 -22.34
N ILE A 5 42.04 -25.22 -21.80
CA ILE A 5 42.31 -25.41 -20.36
C ILE A 5 43.30 -24.37 -19.82
N ASN A 6 44.18 -23.86 -20.69
CA ASN A 6 45.08 -22.75 -20.36
C ASN A 6 44.31 -21.47 -20.01
N PHE A 7 43.15 -21.23 -20.62
CA PHE A 7 42.33 -20.05 -20.34
C PHE A 7 41.76 -20.07 -18.92
N GLU A 8 41.23 -21.22 -18.46
CA GLU A 8 40.70 -21.34 -17.08
C GLU A 8 41.80 -21.20 -16.03
N THR A 9 42.99 -21.75 -16.32
CA THR A 9 44.15 -21.61 -15.42
C THR A 9 44.64 -20.16 -15.36
N GLN A 10 44.64 -19.46 -16.49
CA GLN A 10 44.98 -18.03 -16.53
C GLN A 10 43.93 -17.19 -15.81
N LEU A 11 42.63 -17.47 -16.03
CA LEU A 11 41.53 -16.77 -15.38
C LEU A 11 41.57 -16.97 -13.85
N LEU A 12 41.84 -18.19 -13.35
CA LEU A 12 42.02 -18.44 -11.92
C LEU A 12 43.13 -17.55 -11.33
N ARG A 13 44.29 -17.48 -11.98
CA ARG A 13 45.40 -16.65 -11.48
C ARG A 13 44.99 -15.18 -11.36
N LEU A 14 44.34 -14.65 -12.39
CA LEU A 14 43.83 -13.27 -12.35
C LEU A 14 42.80 -13.07 -11.22
N ILE A 15 41.94 -14.05 -10.96
CA ILE A 15 40.97 -14.01 -9.86
C ILE A 15 41.69 -13.97 -8.51
N GLU A 16 42.69 -14.83 -8.30
CA GLU A 16 43.42 -14.90 -7.03
C GLU A 16 44.24 -13.62 -6.79
N ASP A 17 44.92 -13.11 -7.82
CA ASP A 17 45.71 -11.88 -7.76
C ASP A 17 44.81 -10.66 -7.43
N ASP A 18 43.66 -10.54 -8.10
CA ASP A 18 42.76 -9.41 -7.92
C ASP A 18 41.91 -9.51 -6.65
N ALA A 19 41.65 -10.72 -6.14
CA ALA A 19 40.85 -10.95 -4.94
C ALA A 19 41.44 -10.25 -3.71
N VAL A 20 42.77 -10.11 -3.64
CA VAL A 20 43.46 -9.38 -2.56
C VAL A 20 43.00 -7.91 -2.54
N HIS A 21 43.04 -7.23 -3.68
CA HIS A 21 42.63 -5.83 -3.80
C HIS A 21 41.12 -5.63 -3.59
N ILE A 22 40.31 -6.57 -4.06
CA ILE A 22 38.85 -6.50 -3.87
C ILE A 22 38.51 -6.70 -2.40
N GLY A 23 39.20 -7.61 -1.71
CA GLY A 23 38.98 -7.90 -0.29
C GLY A 23 39.36 -6.78 0.68
N GLU A 24 40.08 -5.74 0.22
CA GLU A 24 40.39 -4.54 0.99
C GLU A 24 39.20 -3.56 1.07
N VAL A 25 38.32 -3.57 0.07
CA VAL A 25 37.20 -2.62 -0.05
C VAL A 25 35.82 -3.28 0.02
N ALA A 26 35.69 -4.52 -0.47
CA ALA A 26 34.45 -5.25 -0.43
C ALA A 26 34.18 -5.74 1.00
N LEU A 27 32.92 -5.70 1.42
CA LEU A 27 32.51 -6.31 2.67
C LEU A 27 32.73 -7.81 2.58
N ARG A 28 33.36 -8.38 3.61
CA ARG A 28 33.39 -9.82 3.81
C ARG A 28 31.99 -10.25 4.24
N THR A 29 31.23 -10.82 3.32
CA THR A 29 29.81 -11.11 3.57
C THR A 29 29.66 -12.37 4.41
N PRO A 30 28.64 -12.47 5.27
CA PRO A 30 28.47 -13.63 6.13
C PRO A 30 28.03 -14.85 5.33
N THR A 31 28.54 -16.02 5.72
CA THR A 31 28.00 -17.33 5.36
C THR A 31 27.17 -17.84 6.54
N ILE A 32 25.86 -18.00 6.35
CA ILE A 32 24.94 -18.42 7.42
C ILE A 32 24.38 -19.82 7.16
N ARG A 33 23.95 -20.50 8.22
CA ARG A 33 23.15 -21.73 8.11
C ARG A 33 21.69 -21.38 7.87
N LEU A 34 21.01 -22.20 7.08
CA LEU A 34 19.56 -22.18 6.93
C LEU A 34 18.95 -23.53 7.36
N PRO A 35 18.87 -23.82 8.67
CA PRO A 35 18.46 -25.16 9.15
C PRO A 35 17.04 -25.55 8.74
N TRP A 36 16.17 -24.58 8.46
CA TRP A 36 14.80 -24.83 8.02
C TRP A 36 14.68 -25.37 6.59
N LEU A 37 15.78 -25.41 5.83
CA LEU A 37 15.87 -26.05 4.50
C LEU A 37 16.60 -27.41 4.55
N ASP A 38 17.09 -27.84 5.72
CA ASP A 38 17.74 -29.13 5.86
C ASP A 38 16.75 -30.29 5.63
N ALA A 39 17.29 -31.41 5.16
CA ALA A 39 16.56 -32.67 4.98
C ALA A 39 17.54 -33.84 5.22
N PRO A 40 17.07 -35.08 5.39
CA PRO A 40 17.97 -36.23 5.54
C PRO A 40 18.99 -36.29 4.39
N GLY A 41 20.29 -36.16 4.73
CA GLY A 41 21.37 -36.12 3.74
C GLY A 41 21.60 -34.77 3.05
N ARG A 42 20.94 -33.68 3.48
CA ARG A 42 21.18 -32.29 3.01
C ARG A 42 21.38 -31.33 4.19
N THR A 43 22.38 -30.47 4.09
CA THR A 43 22.65 -29.36 5.02
C THR A 43 22.84 -28.06 4.24
N VAL A 44 22.09 -27.01 4.58
CA VAL A 44 21.98 -25.82 3.72
C VAL A 44 22.67 -24.58 4.30
N TRP A 45 23.49 -23.92 3.50
CA TRP A 45 24.19 -22.69 3.83
C TRP A 45 23.86 -21.59 2.83
N ALA A 46 23.98 -20.33 3.22
CA ALA A 46 23.77 -19.19 2.35
C ALA A 46 24.90 -18.17 2.48
N LYS A 47 25.49 -17.75 1.34
CA LYS A 47 26.44 -16.64 1.25
C LYS A 47 25.68 -15.36 0.93
N LEU A 48 25.63 -14.41 1.87
CA LEU A 48 24.75 -13.23 1.81
C LEU A 48 25.39 -12.04 1.07
N GLU A 49 25.55 -12.15 -0.24
CA GLU A 49 25.97 -11.00 -1.08
C GLU A 49 24.89 -9.91 -1.17
N SER A 50 23.66 -10.17 -0.73
CA SER A 50 22.64 -9.14 -0.47
C SER A 50 23.07 -8.10 0.57
N ARG A 51 24.09 -8.39 1.39
CA ARG A 51 24.69 -7.47 2.37
C ARG A 51 25.99 -6.81 1.91
N GLN A 52 26.39 -7.03 0.66
CA GLN A 52 27.55 -6.35 0.08
C GLN A 52 27.25 -4.84 -0.08
N LEU A 53 28.28 -4.01 -0.28
CA LEU A 53 28.09 -2.63 -0.76
C LEU A 53 27.18 -2.63 -1.99
N THR A 54 26.26 -1.67 -2.07
CA THR A 54 25.16 -1.61 -3.06
C THR A 54 24.16 -2.77 -2.99
N ASN A 55 24.17 -3.55 -1.91
CA ASN A 55 23.30 -4.70 -1.61
C ASN A 55 23.34 -5.82 -2.67
N SER A 56 24.46 -6.00 -3.38
CA SER A 56 24.62 -7.14 -4.30
C SER A 56 26.09 -7.44 -4.61
N PHE A 57 26.34 -8.64 -5.14
CA PHE A 57 27.68 -9.07 -5.56
C PHE A 57 28.32 -8.18 -6.63
N LYS A 58 27.53 -7.38 -7.36
CA LYS A 58 27.99 -6.59 -8.51
C LYS A 58 29.10 -5.60 -8.18
N PHE A 59 29.18 -5.15 -6.92
CA PHE A 59 30.26 -4.31 -6.42
C PHE A 59 31.65 -4.88 -6.74
N ARG A 60 31.84 -6.20 -6.56
CA ARG A 60 33.16 -6.86 -6.73
C ARG A 60 33.69 -6.70 -8.16
N GLY A 61 32.86 -7.03 -9.15
CA GLY A 61 33.21 -6.85 -10.57
C GLY A 61 33.31 -5.38 -11.00
N ALA A 62 32.44 -4.50 -10.50
CA ALA A 62 32.50 -3.08 -10.80
C ALA A 62 33.81 -2.45 -10.31
N TYR A 63 34.20 -2.72 -9.06
CA TYR A 63 35.45 -2.26 -8.47
C TYR A 63 36.66 -2.76 -9.26
N ASN A 64 36.70 -4.06 -9.57
CA ASN A 64 37.85 -4.62 -10.27
C ASN A 64 38.02 -4.06 -11.69
N ALA A 65 36.92 -3.82 -12.40
CA ALA A 65 36.96 -3.20 -13.71
C ALA A 65 37.42 -1.73 -13.62
N ILE A 66 36.81 -0.93 -12.76
CA ILE A 66 37.08 0.52 -12.69
C ILE A 66 38.51 0.81 -12.19
N ARG A 67 39.01 0.07 -11.19
CA ARG A 67 40.36 0.31 -10.64
C ARG A 67 41.49 0.07 -11.66
N LYS A 68 41.23 -0.73 -12.69
CA LYS A 68 42.20 -1.07 -13.75
C LYS A 68 42.12 -0.15 -14.96
N LEU A 69 41.09 0.69 -15.03
CA LEU A 69 41.00 1.71 -16.06
C LEU A 69 41.97 2.85 -15.75
N ASP A 70 42.53 3.43 -16.80
CA ASP A 70 43.25 4.70 -16.70
C ASP A 70 42.40 5.74 -15.97
N ALA A 71 43.01 6.51 -15.08
CA ALA A 71 42.30 7.40 -14.15
C ALA A 71 41.40 8.43 -14.88
N THR A 72 41.78 8.83 -16.09
CA THR A 72 41.04 9.80 -16.91
C THR A 72 40.01 9.17 -17.85
N ALA A 73 39.96 7.83 -17.98
CA ALA A 73 39.04 7.17 -18.90
C ALA A 73 37.58 7.36 -18.45
N PRO A 74 36.68 7.88 -19.30
CA PRO A 74 35.25 7.96 -18.99
C PRO A 74 34.63 6.58 -18.74
N ILE A 75 33.85 6.43 -17.68
CA ILE A 75 33.18 5.18 -17.32
C ILE A 75 31.77 5.18 -17.91
N VAL A 76 31.46 4.21 -18.76
CA VAL A 76 30.14 4.09 -19.40
C VAL A 76 29.57 2.69 -19.17
N THR A 77 28.29 2.59 -18.82
CA THR A 77 27.58 1.30 -18.78
C THR A 77 26.11 1.45 -19.17
N ALA A 78 25.39 0.33 -19.28
CA ALA A 78 23.95 0.30 -19.47
C ALA A 78 23.29 -0.66 -18.47
N SER A 79 22.58 -0.12 -17.47
CA SER A 79 21.84 -0.89 -16.47
C SER A 79 21.07 0.02 -15.51
N ALA A 80 19.75 -0.14 -15.43
CA ALA A 80 18.93 0.46 -14.38
C ALA A 80 18.87 -0.36 -13.07
N GLY A 81 19.60 -1.49 -12.99
CA GLY A 81 19.61 -2.40 -11.83
C GLY A 81 20.96 -2.46 -11.10
N ASN A 82 21.23 -3.59 -10.43
CA ASN A 82 22.38 -3.79 -9.53
C ASN A 82 23.74 -3.43 -10.12
N HIS A 83 23.98 -3.66 -11.42
CA HIS A 83 25.24 -3.27 -12.05
C HIS A 83 25.40 -1.76 -12.17
N GLY A 84 24.32 -1.05 -12.50
CA GLY A 84 24.33 0.41 -12.56
C GLY A 84 24.64 1.03 -11.19
N LEU A 85 24.00 0.50 -10.14
CA LEU A 85 24.26 0.93 -8.76
C LEU A 85 25.72 0.66 -8.35
N ALA A 86 26.25 -0.52 -8.68
CA ALA A 86 27.64 -0.86 -8.40
C ALA A 86 28.64 0.06 -9.13
N ILE A 87 28.40 0.37 -10.41
CA ILE A 87 29.24 1.28 -11.20
C ILE A 87 29.17 2.71 -10.65
N ALA A 88 27.97 3.21 -10.36
CA ALA A 88 27.78 4.54 -9.78
C ALA A 88 28.53 4.68 -8.45
N HIS A 89 28.31 3.73 -7.54
CA HIS A 89 28.92 3.74 -6.22
C HIS A 89 30.45 3.62 -6.26
N VAL A 90 31.00 2.73 -7.10
CA VAL A 90 32.45 2.58 -7.24
C VAL A 90 33.09 3.79 -7.90
N ALA A 91 32.45 4.36 -8.93
CA ALA A 91 32.95 5.57 -9.57
C ALA A 91 33.01 6.71 -8.55
N GLN A 92 31.95 6.91 -7.77
CA GLN A 92 31.91 7.88 -6.68
C GLN A 92 33.00 7.60 -5.62
N MET A 93 33.17 6.35 -5.20
CA MET A 93 34.19 5.95 -4.23
C MET A 93 35.62 6.25 -4.70
N LEU A 94 35.86 6.27 -6.00
CA LEU A 94 37.16 6.57 -6.61
C LEU A 94 37.24 8.01 -7.16
N ASP A 95 36.32 8.90 -6.78
CA ASP A 95 36.23 10.29 -7.25
C ASP A 95 36.18 10.43 -8.78
N ARG A 96 35.46 9.52 -9.44
CA ARG A 96 35.26 9.48 -10.89
C ARG A 96 33.80 9.65 -11.25
N GLN A 97 33.55 10.25 -12.40
CA GLN A 97 32.22 10.36 -12.99
C GLN A 97 31.88 9.10 -13.78
N SER A 98 30.63 8.63 -13.68
CA SER A 98 30.11 7.51 -14.47
C SER A 98 28.85 7.92 -15.21
N ARG A 99 28.73 7.45 -16.46
CA ARG A 99 27.55 7.66 -17.29
C ARG A 99 26.80 6.36 -17.51
N ILE A 100 25.52 6.33 -17.15
CA ILE A 100 24.71 5.11 -17.10
C ILE A 100 23.52 5.27 -18.04
N PHE A 101 23.54 4.49 -19.12
CA PHE A 101 22.43 4.43 -20.07
C PHE A 101 21.32 3.53 -19.53
N VAL A 102 20.10 4.00 -19.65
CA VAL A 102 18.89 3.29 -19.18
C VAL A 102 17.78 3.44 -20.22
N PRO A 103 16.83 2.49 -20.31
CA PRO A 103 15.69 2.63 -21.22
C PRO A 103 14.88 3.89 -20.91
N ALA A 104 14.31 4.53 -21.92
CA ALA A 104 13.47 5.72 -21.72
C ALA A 104 12.26 5.46 -20.81
N ALA A 105 11.76 4.22 -20.78
CA ALA A 105 10.65 3.79 -19.92
C ALA A 105 11.10 3.25 -18.55
N ALA A 106 12.37 3.42 -18.15
CA ALA A 106 12.85 2.98 -16.85
C ALA A 106 12.11 3.73 -15.73
N SER A 107 11.69 3.00 -14.68
CA SER A 107 10.91 3.59 -13.60
C SER A 107 11.68 4.68 -12.86
N GLU A 108 10.98 5.75 -12.49
CA GLU A 108 11.57 6.90 -11.81
C GLU A 108 12.32 6.50 -10.52
N LEU A 109 11.79 5.52 -9.78
CA LEU A 109 12.45 4.97 -8.58
C LEU A 109 13.87 4.44 -8.88
N LYS A 110 14.05 3.71 -10.00
CA LYS A 110 15.36 3.17 -10.40
C LYS A 110 16.31 4.29 -10.85
N LEU A 111 15.78 5.31 -11.53
CA LEU A 111 16.55 6.49 -11.96
C LEU A 111 17.04 7.31 -10.76
N ARG A 112 16.15 7.64 -9.82
CA ARG A 112 16.48 8.41 -8.62
C ARG A 112 17.58 7.76 -7.80
N ARG A 113 17.63 6.42 -7.70
CA ARG A 113 18.70 5.71 -7.00
C ARG A 113 20.07 5.91 -7.65
N LEU A 114 20.15 5.89 -8.98
CA LEU A 114 21.41 6.13 -9.70
C LEU A 114 21.85 7.59 -9.60
N ILE A 115 20.92 8.53 -9.75
CA ILE A 115 21.18 9.98 -9.61
C ILE A 115 21.67 10.30 -8.19
N GLY A 116 21.02 9.73 -7.17
CA GLY A 116 21.44 9.90 -5.76
C GLY A 116 22.83 9.36 -5.45
N MET A 117 23.38 8.46 -6.28
CA MET A 117 24.76 7.97 -6.20
C MET A 117 25.75 8.78 -7.05
N GLY A 118 25.32 9.92 -7.59
CA GLY A 118 26.18 10.83 -8.37
C GLY A 118 26.47 10.36 -9.80
N ALA A 119 25.72 9.39 -10.33
CA ALA A 119 25.86 8.98 -11.72
C ALA A 119 25.12 9.92 -12.68
N GLU A 120 25.74 10.17 -13.83
CA GLU A 120 25.07 10.81 -14.96
C GLU A 120 24.18 9.79 -15.67
N VAL A 121 22.87 9.90 -15.46
CA VAL A 121 21.89 8.97 -16.04
C VAL A 121 21.41 9.48 -17.39
N VAL A 122 21.50 8.63 -18.43
CA VAL A 122 21.09 8.95 -19.79
C VAL A 122 19.93 8.04 -20.21
N PRO A 123 18.68 8.55 -20.18
CA PRO A 123 17.52 7.82 -20.70
C PRO A 123 17.60 7.76 -22.23
N ALA A 124 17.96 6.61 -22.78
CA ALA A 124 18.11 6.42 -24.23
C ALA A 124 17.85 4.97 -24.64
N GLY A 125 17.17 4.79 -25.77
CA GLY A 125 16.72 3.49 -26.26
C GLY A 125 15.36 3.06 -25.71
N ARG A 126 14.63 2.25 -26.48
CA ARG A 126 13.29 1.76 -26.11
C ARG A 126 13.33 0.63 -25.08
N ASP A 127 14.40 -0.15 -25.10
CA ASP A 127 14.65 -1.25 -24.18
C ASP A 127 16.13 -1.32 -23.78
N LEU A 128 16.48 -2.21 -22.86
CA LEU A 128 17.84 -2.34 -22.34
C LEU A 128 18.85 -2.75 -23.42
N PHE A 129 18.41 -3.49 -24.45
CA PHE A 129 19.29 -3.89 -25.54
C PHE A 129 19.69 -2.67 -26.37
N GLU A 130 18.72 -1.82 -26.74
CA GLU A 130 18.96 -0.58 -27.47
C GLU A 130 19.82 0.40 -26.63
N SER A 131 19.51 0.57 -25.33
CA SER A 131 20.34 1.36 -24.41
C SER A 131 21.79 0.87 -24.36
N THR A 132 22.00 -0.45 -24.40
CA THR A 132 23.34 -1.07 -24.39
C THR A 132 24.11 -0.74 -25.66
N GLN A 133 23.47 -0.80 -26.83
CA GLN A 133 24.13 -0.45 -28.10
C GLN A 133 24.50 1.03 -28.15
N LEU A 134 23.61 1.91 -27.68
CA LEU A 134 23.88 3.34 -27.57
C LEU A 134 25.04 3.64 -26.62
N ALA A 135 25.09 2.95 -25.46
CA ALA A 135 26.19 3.08 -24.51
C ALA A 135 27.55 2.63 -25.09
N LYS A 136 27.57 1.51 -25.83
CA LYS A 136 28.78 1.02 -26.52
C LYS A 136 29.27 2.01 -27.59
N ALA A 137 28.35 2.53 -28.40
CA ALA A 137 28.64 3.52 -29.43
C ALA A 137 29.20 4.82 -28.80
N TYR A 138 28.52 5.32 -27.77
CA TYR A 138 28.94 6.52 -27.05
C TYR A 138 30.32 6.36 -26.40
N ALA A 139 30.58 5.24 -25.73
CA ALA A 139 31.89 4.96 -25.14
C ALA A 139 33.01 4.99 -26.19
N THR A 140 32.75 4.43 -27.38
CA THR A 140 33.71 4.46 -28.50
C THR A 140 33.95 5.88 -29.00
N GLU A 141 32.89 6.68 -29.14
CA GLU A 141 32.95 8.07 -29.61
C GLU A 141 33.81 8.95 -28.71
N ILE A 142 33.68 8.80 -27.38
CA ILE A 142 34.40 9.64 -26.41
C ILE A 142 35.74 9.05 -25.95
N GLY A 143 36.16 7.91 -26.49
CA GLY A 143 37.35 7.19 -26.02
C GLY A 143 37.24 6.67 -24.58
N GLY A 144 36.02 6.35 -24.14
CA GLY A 144 35.72 5.81 -22.81
C GLY A 144 35.65 4.29 -22.76
N ALA A 145 35.52 3.76 -21.55
CA ALA A 145 35.41 2.33 -21.30
C ALA A 145 33.95 1.92 -21.08
N PHE A 146 33.41 1.11 -21.98
CA PHE A 146 32.12 0.44 -21.74
C PHE A 146 32.31 -0.78 -20.83
N ILE A 147 31.81 -0.70 -19.59
CA ILE A 147 31.90 -1.79 -18.63
C ILE A 147 30.61 -2.62 -18.70
N SER A 148 30.69 -3.76 -19.41
CA SER A 148 29.59 -4.71 -19.51
C SER A 148 29.20 -5.30 -18.14
N PRO A 149 27.89 -5.51 -17.86
CA PRO A 149 27.43 -6.08 -16.60
C PRO A 149 27.86 -7.52 -16.33
N PHE A 150 28.34 -8.25 -17.34
CA PHE A 150 28.69 -9.67 -17.18
C PHE A 150 29.79 -10.19 -18.11
N SER A 151 29.98 -9.61 -19.30
CA SER A 151 30.94 -10.10 -20.29
C SER A 151 32.29 -9.38 -20.27
N HIS A 152 32.45 -8.33 -19.46
CA HIS A 152 33.74 -7.66 -19.31
C HIS A 152 34.73 -8.56 -18.55
N PRO A 153 35.95 -8.81 -19.06
CA PRO A 153 36.92 -9.70 -18.41
C PRO A 153 37.18 -9.37 -16.94
N ASP A 154 37.45 -8.10 -16.63
CA ASP A 154 37.71 -7.70 -15.24
C ASP A 154 36.47 -7.77 -14.33
N VAL A 155 35.26 -7.67 -14.89
CA VAL A 155 34.03 -7.91 -14.14
C VAL A 155 33.95 -9.39 -13.77
N ILE A 156 34.19 -10.30 -14.71
CA ILE A 156 34.21 -11.76 -14.46
C ILE A 156 35.25 -12.10 -13.41
N VAL A 157 36.47 -11.57 -13.53
CA VAL A 157 37.56 -11.74 -12.56
C VAL A 157 37.11 -11.24 -11.18
N GLY A 158 36.51 -10.05 -11.12
CA GLY A 158 36.04 -9.49 -9.86
C GLY A 158 34.94 -10.31 -9.21
N GLN A 159 33.99 -10.84 -9.98
CA GLN A 159 32.96 -11.75 -9.42
C GLN A 159 33.57 -13.06 -8.90
N GLY A 160 34.68 -13.52 -9.50
CA GLY A 160 35.44 -14.68 -9.05
C GLY A 160 36.04 -14.54 -7.64
N SER A 161 36.29 -13.30 -7.18
CA SER A 161 36.79 -13.06 -5.81
C SER A 161 35.84 -13.60 -4.73
N LEU A 162 34.54 -13.69 -5.02
CA LEU A 162 33.57 -14.31 -4.12
C LEU A 162 33.89 -15.81 -3.89
N ALA A 163 34.35 -16.52 -4.91
CA ALA A 163 34.73 -17.93 -4.76
C ALA A 163 35.98 -18.09 -3.89
N VAL A 164 36.97 -17.20 -4.06
CA VAL A 164 38.16 -17.15 -3.19
C VAL A 164 37.72 -16.94 -1.74
N GLU A 165 36.85 -15.95 -1.50
CA GLU A 165 36.31 -15.69 -0.16
C GLU A 165 35.55 -16.89 0.43
N VAL A 166 34.73 -17.58 -0.36
CA VAL A 166 34.00 -18.78 0.09
C VAL A 166 34.96 -19.93 0.43
N LEU A 167 35.99 -20.15 -0.38
CA LEU A 167 36.98 -21.22 -0.15
C LEU A 167 37.88 -20.91 1.05
N ASP A 168 38.28 -19.65 1.21
CA ASP A 168 39.15 -19.23 2.31
C ASP A 168 38.38 -19.11 3.63
N GLN A 169 37.08 -18.81 3.58
CA GLN A 169 36.16 -18.79 4.72
C GLN A 169 35.31 -20.07 4.80
N ALA A 170 35.78 -21.19 4.24
CA ALA A 170 35.00 -22.41 4.17
C ALA A 170 34.63 -22.88 5.59
N VAL A 171 33.36 -22.69 5.95
CA VAL A 171 32.76 -23.15 7.21
C VAL A 171 32.36 -24.63 7.14
N ALA A 172 32.35 -25.20 5.92
CA ALA A 172 32.13 -26.60 5.61
C ALA A 172 32.74 -26.91 4.23
N SER A 173 32.94 -28.20 3.94
CA SER A 173 33.17 -28.66 2.57
C SER A 173 31.83 -28.72 1.85
N PHE A 174 31.65 -27.95 0.78
CA PHE A 174 30.40 -27.91 0.02
C PHE A 174 30.40 -28.97 -1.08
N ASP A 175 29.39 -29.83 -1.06
CA ASP A 175 29.17 -30.85 -2.07
C ASP A 175 28.50 -30.23 -3.31
N GLN A 176 27.62 -29.24 -3.10
CA GLN A 176 26.92 -28.55 -4.18
C GLN A 176 26.80 -27.05 -3.92
N ILE A 177 26.84 -26.26 -4.99
CA ILE A 177 26.63 -24.80 -4.92
C ILE A 177 25.57 -24.38 -5.94
N ALA A 178 24.53 -23.73 -5.44
CA ALA A 178 23.44 -23.19 -6.24
C ALA A 178 23.74 -21.73 -6.64
N ILE A 179 23.91 -21.48 -7.94
CA ILE A 179 24.40 -20.23 -8.50
C ILE A 179 23.31 -19.60 -9.39
N PRO A 180 22.79 -18.40 -9.05
CA PRO A 180 21.89 -17.67 -9.93
C PRO A 180 22.53 -17.34 -11.29
N LEU A 181 21.82 -17.61 -12.38
CA LEU A 181 22.29 -17.47 -13.76
C LEU A 181 21.42 -16.48 -14.54
N GLY A 182 21.96 -15.28 -14.76
CA GLY A 182 21.48 -14.30 -15.74
C GLY A 182 22.42 -14.22 -16.94
N GLY A 183 23.24 -13.16 -16.98
CA GLY A 183 24.28 -12.97 -18.00
C GLY A 183 25.51 -13.89 -17.85
N GLY A 184 25.63 -14.64 -16.76
CA GLY A 184 26.67 -15.67 -16.58
C GLY A 184 28.02 -15.19 -16.03
N GLY A 185 28.26 -13.88 -15.89
CA GLY A 185 29.54 -13.37 -15.35
C GLY A 185 29.89 -13.90 -13.95
N LEU A 186 28.89 -14.05 -13.07
CA LEU A 186 29.07 -14.68 -11.76
C LEU A 186 29.50 -16.14 -11.89
N LEU A 187 28.75 -16.95 -12.64
CA LEU A 187 29.06 -18.37 -12.85
C LEU A 187 30.42 -18.56 -13.54
N ALA A 188 30.78 -17.72 -14.50
CA ALA A 188 32.07 -17.77 -15.18
C ALA A 188 33.23 -17.55 -14.19
N GLY A 189 33.20 -16.47 -13.41
CA GLY A 189 34.27 -16.17 -12.45
C GLY A 189 34.29 -17.13 -11.28
N PHE A 190 33.16 -17.22 -10.56
CA PHE A 190 33.00 -18.06 -9.38
C PHE A 190 33.25 -19.54 -9.71
N GLY A 191 32.61 -20.02 -10.78
CA GLY A 191 32.68 -21.44 -11.14
C GLY A 191 34.05 -21.86 -11.69
N THR A 192 34.77 -21.00 -12.41
CA THR A 192 36.16 -21.31 -12.82
C THR A 192 37.04 -21.54 -11.60
N CYS A 193 36.90 -20.72 -10.56
CA CYS A 193 37.65 -20.89 -9.31
C CYS A 193 37.35 -22.25 -8.66
N PHE A 194 36.07 -22.61 -8.54
CA PHE A 194 35.67 -23.90 -7.98
C PHE A 194 36.13 -25.09 -8.81
N ARG A 195 36.05 -25.03 -10.15
CA ARG A 195 36.55 -26.12 -11.01
C ARG A 195 38.03 -26.41 -10.87
N ARG A 196 38.83 -25.45 -10.41
CA ARG A 196 40.27 -25.61 -10.20
C ARG A 196 40.63 -25.93 -8.75
N ARG A 197 40.00 -25.26 -7.77
CA ARG A 197 40.34 -25.40 -6.34
C ARG A 197 39.51 -26.47 -5.61
N SER A 198 38.28 -26.74 -6.04
CA SER A 198 37.42 -27.80 -5.50
C SER A 198 36.67 -28.55 -6.62
N PRO A 199 37.39 -29.29 -7.49
CA PRO A 199 36.78 -30.00 -8.61
C PRO A 199 35.61 -30.95 -8.27
N PRO A 200 35.58 -31.63 -7.08
CA PRO A 200 34.46 -32.49 -6.71
C PRO A 200 33.15 -31.75 -6.41
N THR A 201 33.18 -30.44 -6.14
CA THR A 201 31.97 -29.65 -5.83
C THR A 201 31.11 -29.49 -7.08
N GLU A 202 29.85 -29.90 -6.99
CA GLU A 202 28.88 -29.75 -8.08
C GLU A 202 28.36 -28.30 -8.16
N LEU A 203 28.42 -27.69 -9.33
CA LEU A 203 27.92 -26.35 -9.59
C LEU A 203 26.57 -26.42 -10.30
N VAL A 204 25.51 -25.99 -9.61
CA VAL A 204 24.13 -26.01 -10.09
C VAL A 204 23.71 -24.60 -10.47
N ALA A 205 23.57 -24.33 -11.76
CA ALA A 205 23.14 -23.03 -12.27
C ALA A 205 21.60 -22.93 -12.28
N LEU A 206 21.07 -21.87 -11.67
CA LEU A 206 19.63 -21.65 -11.51
C LEU A 206 19.16 -20.49 -12.37
N HIS A 207 18.12 -20.69 -13.17
CA HIS A 207 17.52 -19.60 -13.96
C HIS A 207 15.98 -19.71 -13.99
N PRO A 208 15.27 -18.60 -14.19
CA PRO A 208 13.80 -18.57 -14.22
C PRO A 208 13.22 -19.47 -15.32
N ALA A 209 12.20 -20.26 -14.96
CA ALA A 209 11.46 -21.09 -15.91
C ALA A 209 10.77 -20.26 -17.01
N ALA A 210 10.46 -18.99 -16.72
CA ALA A 210 9.90 -18.02 -17.66
C ALA A 210 10.69 -17.90 -18.97
N PHE A 211 12.01 -18.11 -18.97
CA PHE A 211 12.85 -18.02 -20.17
C PHE A 211 12.71 -19.22 -21.11
N ARG A 212 12.08 -20.31 -20.67
CA ARG A 212 11.83 -21.53 -21.48
C ARG A 212 13.11 -22.07 -22.17
N ARG A 213 14.25 -21.93 -21.49
CA ARG A 213 15.54 -22.46 -21.96
C ARG A 213 15.71 -23.89 -21.47
N SER A 214 16.22 -24.75 -22.34
CA SER A 214 16.60 -26.13 -22.04
C SER A 214 18.12 -26.26 -22.19
N LEU A 215 18.86 -25.56 -21.33
CA LEU A 215 20.33 -25.44 -21.40
C LEU A 215 21.05 -26.80 -21.38
N SER A 216 20.49 -27.79 -20.70
CA SER A 216 21.04 -29.15 -20.64
C SER A 216 20.90 -29.94 -21.94
N LYS A 217 19.95 -29.60 -22.83
CA LYS A 217 19.68 -30.31 -24.08
C LYS A 217 20.02 -29.50 -25.33
N GLY A 218 19.69 -28.21 -25.32
CA GLY A 218 19.84 -27.31 -26.47
C GLY A 218 21.18 -26.59 -26.56
N GLY A 219 22.05 -26.73 -25.55
CA GLY A 219 23.41 -26.18 -25.59
C GLY A 219 23.45 -24.65 -25.69
N ALA A 220 24.52 -24.11 -26.29
CA ALA A 220 24.83 -22.68 -26.20
C ALA A 220 23.81 -21.77 -26.92
N SER A 221 23.11 -22.30 -27.94
CA SER A 221 22.07 -21.54 -28.66
C SER A 221 20.87 -21.18 -27.78
N GLU A 222 20.64 -21.90 -26.70
CA GLU A 222 19.53 -21.61 -25.78
C GLU A 222 19.70 -20.28 -25.03
N PHE A 223 20.93 -19.79 -24.88
CA PHE A 223 21.18 -18.46 -24.28
C PHE A 223 20.66 -17.31 -25.15
N LEU A 224 20.54 -17.53 -26.46
CA LEU A 224 20.05 -16.52 -27.42
C LEU A 224 18.52 -16.38 -27.41
N LYS A 225 17.80 -17.29 -26.73
CA LYS A 225 16.33 -17.21 -26.64
C LYS A 225 15.89 -15.89 -25.97
N PRO A 226 14.74 -15.33 -26.41
CA PRO A 226 14.17 -14.13 -25.83
C PRO A 226 13.92 -14.27 -24.33
N ILE A 227 13.92 -13.14 -23.66
CA ILE A 227 13.63 -13.03 -22.24
C ILE A 227 12.21 -12.60 -22.03
N TYR A 228 11.62 -13.16 -20.98
CA TYR A 228 10.29 -12.83 -20.53
C TYR A 228 10.38 -12.13 -19.17
N PRO A 229 9.39 -11.31 -18.81
CA PRO A 229 9.31 -10.71 -17.48
C PRO A 229 9.35 -11.79 -16.38
N THR A 230 10.05 -11.48 -15.29
CA THR A 230 10.23 -12.33 -14.11
C THR A 230 10.44 -11.46 -12.88
N ILE A 231 10.01 -11.93 -11.71
CA ILE A 231 10.30 -11.29 -10.42
C ILE A 231 11.80 -11.33 -10.08
N ALA A 232 12.55 -12.27 -10.67
CA ALA A 232 14.00 -12.29 -10.64
C ALA A 232 14.60 -11.38 -11.74
N ASP A 233 14.25 -10.09 -11.72
CA ASP A 233 14.59 -9.12 -12.76
C ASP A 233 16.11 -9.00 -13.01
N GLY A 234 16.93 -9.18 -11.97
CA GLY A 234 18.40 -9.26 -12.07
C GLY A 234 18.94 -10.41 -12.93
N LEU A 235 18.12 -11.43 -13.25
CA LEU A 235 18.46 -12.55 -14.12
C LEU A 235 17.96 -12.37 -15.57
N ALA A 236 17.11 -11.36 -15.82
CA ALA A 236 16.52 -11.06 -17.13
C ALA A 236 17.52 -10.37 -18.08
N VAL A 237 18.57 -11.09 -18.48
CA VAL A 237 19.68 -10.56 -19.29
C VAL A 237 19.80 -11.23 -20.67
N GLN A 238 19.61 -10.44 -21.74
CA GLN A 238 19.67 -10.93 -23.13
C GLN A 238 21.12 -11.17 -23.51
N HIS A 239 21.44 -12.39 -23.95
CA HIS A 239 22.77 -12.69 -24.48
C HIS A 239 22.82 -12.27 -25.95
N ASP A 240 23.83 -11.45 -26.26
CA ASP A 240 24.08 -10.84 -27.56
C ASP A 240 25.24 -11.50 -28.32
N ASP A 241 26.15 -12.19 -27.62
CA ASP A 241 27.21 -13.01 -28.22
C ASP A 241 27.28 -14.42 -27.61
N GLY A 242 27.59 -15.42 -28.43
CA GLY A 242 27.71 -16.81 -28.00
C GLY A 242 29.01 -17.13 -27.26
N ALA A 243 29.79 -16.14 -26.84
CA ALA A 243 31.14 -16.37 -26.34
C ALA A 243 31.16 -16.99 -24.93
N LEU A 244 30.31 -16.48 -24.02
CA LEU A 244 30.23 -17.01 -22.66
C LEU A 244 29.48 -18.35 -22.58
N GLY A 245 28.45 -18.56 -23.41
CA GLY A 245 27.61 -19.77 -23.36
C GLY A 245 28.39 -21.10 -23.27
N PRO A 246 29.36 -21.36 -24.17
CA PRO A 246 30.19 -22.57 -24.13
C PRO A 246 31.01 -22.72 -22.83
N LEU A 247 31.51 -21.61 -22.27
CA LEU A 247 32.23 -21.63 -20.99
C LEU A 247 31.27 -22.00 -19.85
N LEU A 248 30.08 -21.40 -19.81
CA LEU A 248 29.08 -21.66 -18.77
C LEU A 248 28.60 -23.12 -18.79
N LEU A 249 28.40 -23.70 -19.98
CA LEU A 249 28.03 -25.11 -20.15
C LEU A 249 29.12 -26.09 -19.72
N ARG A 250 30.39 -25.67 -19.79
CA ARG A 250 31.52 -26.47 -19.30
C ARG A 250 31.70 -26.34 -17.79
N ILE A 251 31.41 -25.17 -17.24
CA ILE A 251 31.57 -24.88 -15.81
C ILE A 251 30.42 -25.45 -14.98
N ALA A 252 29.17 -25.34 -15.38
CA ALA A 252 28.05 -25.87 -14.59
C ALA A 252 27.84 -27.36 -14.85
N ASP A 253 27.64 -28.15 -13.79
CA ASP A 253 27.26 -29.56 -13.91
C ASP A 253 25.80 -29.71 -14.30
N ARG A 254 24.96 -28.80 -13.80
CA ARG A 254 23.51 -28.88 -13.96
C ARG A 254 22.88 -27.50 -14.09
N PHE A 255 21.81 -27.45 -14.88
CA PHE A 255 20.96 -26.27 -15.04
C PHE A 255 19.55 -26.61 -14.57
N VAL A 256 18.99 -25.77 -13.69
CA VAL A 256 17.65 -25.95 -13.12
C VAL A 256 16.78 -24.74 -13.43
N ASN A 257 15.59 -25.01 -13.97
CA ASN A 257 14.54 -24.03 -14.16
C ASN A 257 13.76 -23.87 -12.85
N VAL A 258 13.52 -22.65 -12.42
CA VAL A 258 12.76 -22.37 -11.19
C VAL A 258 11.51 -21.56 -11.51
N GLU A 259 10.37 -22.02 -11.02
CA GLU A 259 9.07 -21.40 -11.26
C GLU A 259 8.90 -20.09 -10.47
N GLU A 260 8.21 -19.11 -11.05
CA GLU A 260 8.03 -17.77 -10.47
C GLU A 260 7.40 -17.82 -9.06
N ALA A 261 6.36 -18.63 -8.88
CA ALA A 261 5.66 -18.75 -7.60
C ALA A 261 6.57 -19.25 -6.46
N LEU A 262 7.59 -20.07 -6.79
CA LEU A 262 8.57 -20.53 -5.81
C LEU A 262 9.59 -19.44 -5.49
N ILE A 263 9.95 -18.60 -6.47
CA ILE A 263 10.82 -17.44 -6.25
C ILE A 263 10.13 -16.45 -5.32
N GLU A 264 8.85 -16.18 -5.54
CA GLU A 264 8.02 -15.36 -4.66
C GLU A 264 7.95 -15.93 -3.24
N ALA A 265 7.64 -17.22 -3.10
CA ALA A 265 7.58 -17.87 -1.79
C ALA A 265 8.94 -17.85 -1.07
N ALA A 266 10.05 -17.97 -1.81
CA ALA A 266 11.39 -17.88 -1.26
C ALA A 266 11.76 -16.49 -0.74
N ILE A 267 11.30 -15.42 -1.42
CA ILE A 267 11.46 -14.03 -0.92
C ILE A 267 10.77 -13.90 0.44
N VAL A 268 9.52 -14.36 0.55
CA VAL A 268 8.75 -14.31 1.80
C VAL A 268 9.40 -15.17 2.89
N ALA A 269 9.85 -16.38 2.54
CA ALA A 269 10.51 -17.30 3.47
C ALA A 269 11.78 -16.67 4.09
N MET A 270 12.64 -16.06 3.27
CA MET A 270 13.85 -15.39 3.75
C MET A 270 13.54 -14.19 4.64
N LEU A 271 12.49 -13.43 4.32
CA LEU A 271 12.05 -12.31 5.15
C LEU A 271 11.52 -12.79 6.50
N GLN A 272 10.62 -13.78 6.52
CA GLN A 272 9.96 -14.24 7.74
C GLN A 272 10.88 -15.08 8.65
N ARG A 273 11.74 -15.94 8.07
CA ARG A 273 12.57 -16.88 8.83
C ARG A 273 13.91 -16.29 9.24
N GLU A 274 14.51 -15.46 8.39
CA GLU A 274 15.88 -14.96 8.57
C GLU A 274 15.94 -13.43 8.76
N GLY A 275 14.82 -12.72 8.65
CA GLY A 275 14.79 -11.25 8.64
C GLY A 275 15.61 -10.66 7.50
N GLN A 276 15.83 -11.42 6.42
CA GLN A 276 16.65 -10.99 5.27
C GLN A 276 15.76 -10.57 4.12
N LEU A 277 15.83 -9.30 3.74
CA LEU A 277 15.25 -8.83 2.49
C LEU A 277 16.15 -9.28 1.32
N VAL A 278 15.59 -10.08 0.42
CA VAL A 278 16.29 -10.61 -0.76
C VAL A 278 15.49 -10.29 -2.02
N GLU A 279 16.17 -9.98 -3.11
CA GLU A 279 15.50 -9.81 -4.41
C GLU A 279 15.20 -11.17 -5.06
N GLY A 280 14.37 -11.22 -6.11
CA GLY A 280 14.04 -12.49 -6.77
C GLY A 280 15.26 -13.28 -7.27
N ALA A 281 16.27 -12.59 -7.79
CA ALA A 281 17.53 -13.22 -8.20
C ALA A 281 18.29 -13.82 -7.00
N GLY A 282 18.25 -13.18 -5.83
CA GLY A 282 18.86 -13.67 -4.60
C GLY A 282 18.07 -14.80 -3.94
N ALA A 283 16.76 -14.87 -4.19
CA ALA A 283 15.85 -15.88 -3.64
C ALA A 283 15.80 -17.18 -4.44
N ILE A 284 16.26 -17.20 -5.71
CA ILE A 284 16.11 -18.36 -6.60
C ILE A 284 16.77 -19.64 -6.06
N GLY A 285 17.86 -19.53 -5.30
CA GLY A 285 18.50 -20.65 -4.61
C GLY A 285 17.58 -21.32 -3.61
N VAL A 286 16.93 -20.52 -2.77
CA VAL A 286 15.96 -21.00 -1.79
C VAL A 286 14.75 -21.61 -2.50
N ALA A 287 14.25 -20.96 -3.56
CA ALA A 287 13.14 -21.45 -4.36
C ALA A 287 13.40 -22.83 -4.98
N ALA A 288 14.63 -23.09 -5.46
CA ALA A 288 15.01 -24.39 -5.99
C ALA A 288 14.98 -25.50 -4.92
N LEU A 289 15.34 -25.17 -3.68
CA LEU A 289 15.29 -26.12 -2.55
C LEU A 289 13.87 -26.33 -2.03
N LEU A 290 13.00 -25.31 -2.08
CA LEU A 290 11.57 -25.46 -1.79
C LEU A 290 10.89 -26.44 -2.76
N ALA A 291 11.38 -26.52 -4.00
CA ALA A 291 10.93 -27.50 -4.99
C ALA A 291 11.49 -28.92 -4.77
N ASP A 292 12.39 -29.11 -3.81
CA ASP A 292 13.12 -30.35 -3.55
C ASP A 292 13.09 -30.70 -2.04
N PRO A 293 11.90 -30.84 -1.43
CA PRO A 293 11.79 -31.02 0.02
C PRO A 293 12.49 -32.29 0.52
N ASP A 294 12.48 -33.36 -0.28
CA ASP A 294 13.05 -34.66 0.07
C ASP A 294 14.53 -34.84 -0.32
N ALA A 295 15.20 -33.74 -0.70
CA ALA A 295 16.61 -33.72 -1.07
C ALA A 295 16.96 -34.74 -2.18
N GLU A 296 16.12 -34.89 -3.20
CA GLU A 296 16.41 -35.79 -4.33
C GLU A 296 17.50 -35.22 -5.23
N ARG A 297 17.49 -33.90 -5.44
CA ARG A 297 18.39 -33.18 -6.36
C ARG A 297 19.51 -32.45 -5.63
N PHE A 298 19.19 -31.83 -4.49
CA PHE A 298 20.14 -31.10 -3.66
C PHE A 298 20.55 -31.94 -2.45
N LYS A 299 21.82 -32.35 -2.35
CA LYS A 299 22.35 -33.30 -1.36
C LYS A 299 23.69 -32.84 -0.79
N GLY A 300 24.04 -33.37 0.37
CA GLY A 300 25.24 -33.01 1.11
C GLY A 300 25.18 -31.59 1.66
N ASN A 301 26.33 -30.96 1.80
CA ASN A 301 26.45 -29.55 2.15
C ASN A 301 26.21 -28.68 0.92
N VAL A 302 25.04 -28.03 0.89
CA VAL A 302 24.60 -27.17 -0.22
C VAL A 302 24.81 -25.71 0.14
N LEU A 303 25.54 -24.95 -0.68
CA LEU A 303 25.69 -23.50 -0.54
C LEU A 303 24.79 -22.76 -1.54
N LEU A 304 23.97 -21.84 -1.05
CA LEU A 304 23.17 -20.92 -1.85
C LEU A 304 23.88 -19.57 -1.96
N LEU A 305 24.02 -19.04 -3.18
CA LEU A 305 24.48 -17.66 -3.38
C LEU A 305 23.28 -16.70 -3.37
N VAL A 306 23.08 -15.99 -2.27
CA VAL A 306 22.05 -14.95 -2.14
C VAL A 306 22.59 -13.66 -2.74
N CYS A 307 22.47 -13.53 -4.06
CA CYS A 307 23.26 -12.60 -4.85
C CYS A 307 22.89 -11.11 -4.69
N GLY A 308 21.68 -10.77 -4.21
CA GLY A 308 21.27 -9.38 -4.05
C GLY A 308 20.01 -9.16 -3.21
N GLY A 309 19.83 -7.93 -2.75
CA GLY A 309 18.75 -7.50 -1.87
C GLY A 309 17.98 -6.26 -2.34
N ASN A 310 18.19 -5.79 -3.57
CA ASN A 310 17.57 -4.55 -4.07
C ASN A 310 16.15 -4.77 -4.61
N LEU A 311 15.27 -5.31 -3.76
CA LEU A 311 13.87 -5.55 -4.10
C LEU A 311 13.06 -4.23 -4.14
N SER A 312 12.14 -4.11 -5.09
CA SER A 312 11.18 -2.99 -5.13
C SER A 312 9.99 -3.25 -4.20
N THR A 313 9.37 -2.19 -3.68
CA THR A 313 8.16 -2.32 -2.84
C THR A 313 7.05 -3.07 -3.57
N THR A 314 6.86 -2.80 -4.87
CA THR A 314 5.88 -3.49 -5.72
C THR A 314 6.17 -4.99 -5.81
N SER A 315 7.42 -5.38 -6.04
CA SER A 315 7.82 -6.80 -6.11
C SER A 315 7.70 -7.50 -4.76
N LEU A 316 7.96 -6.80 -3.66
CA LEU A 316 7.73 -7.33 -2.30
C LEU A 316 6.24 -7.55 -2.04
N MET A 317 5.39 -6.58 -2.38
CA MET A 317 3.94 -6.71 -2.24
C MET A 317 3.39 -7.85 -3.11
N GLN A 318 3.89 -8.00 -4.33
CA GLN A 318 3.56 -9.13 -5.20
C GLN A 318 3.90 -10.46 -4.54
N ALA A 319 5.12 -10.61 -4.01
CA ALA A 319 5.55 -11.84 -3.32
C ALA A 319 4.74 -12.13 -2.05
N LEU A 320 4.39 -11.09 -1.27
CA LEU A 320 3.55 -11.22 -0.06
C LEU A 320 2.10 -11.59 -0.39
N ALA A 321 1.62 -11.27 -1.59
CA ALA A 321 0.29 -11.63 -2.05
C ALA A 321 0.21 -13.05 -2.65
N THR A 322 1.35 -13.72 -2.85
CA THR A 322 1.42 -15.07 -3.43
C THR A 322 0.67 -16.08 -2.58
N ARG A 323 -0.16 -16.90 -3.25
CA ARG A 323 -0.90 -18.00 -2.64
C ARG A 323 -0.43 -19.32 -3.22
N SER A 324 -0.44 -20.36 -2.39
CA SER A 324 -0.16 -21.73 -2.82
C SER A 324 -1.16 -22.67 -2.16
N ASP A 325 -1.68 -23.62 -2.94
CA ASP A 325 -2.52 -24.72 -2.45
C ASP A 325 -1.66 -25.85 -1.84
N ASP A 326 -0.34 -25.82 -2.06
CA ASP A 326 0.61 -26.72 -1.40
C ASP A 326 0.69 -26.37 0.10
N PRO A 327 0.38 -27.31 1.02
CA PRO A 327 0.34 -27.03 2.46
C PRO A 327 1.67 -26.55 3.05
N VAL A 328 2.80 -27.01 2.52
CA VAL A 328 4.14 -26.65 2.99
C VAL A 328 4.45 -25.22 2.57
N LEU A 329 4.19 -24.88 1.31
CA LEU A 329 4.34 -23.50 0.81
C LEU A 329 3.35 -22.55 1.49
N ALA A 330 2.10 -22.96 1.69
CA ALA A 330 1.09 -22.18 2.41
C ALA A 330 1.56 -21.84 3.84
N ARG A 331 2.16 -22.80 4.56
CA ARG A 331 2.72 -22.56 5.89
C ARG A 331 3.92 -21.60 5.88
N ILE A 332 4.78 -21.71 4.86
CA ILE A 332 5.94 -20.81 4.68
C ILE A 332 5.48 -19.39 4.35
N LEU A 333 4.38 -19.24 3.62
CA LEU A 333 3.79 -17.95 3.27
C LEU A 333 2.99 -17.32 4.44
N GLY A 334 2.82 -18.02 5.56
CA GLY A 334 1.98 -17.56 6.67
C GLY A 334 0.48 -17.75 6.43
N ASN A 335 0.10 -18.58 5.47
CA ASN A 335 -1.29 -18.85 5.09
C ASN A 335 -1.97 -19.94 5.96
N GLN A 336 -1.34 -20.40 7.07
CA GLN A 336 -1.91 -21.32 8.06
C GLN A 336 -1.47 -21.00 9.50
N SER A 337 -2.40 -21.02 10.46
CA SER A 337 -2.17 -20.74 11.89
C SER A 337 -1.53 -21.92 12.64
N ILE A 338 -0.53 -21.68 13.49
CA ILE A 338 0.07 -22.68 14.41
C ILE A 338 -0.32 -22.29 15.85
N SER A 339 -0.94 -23.17 16.62
CA SER A 339 -1.21 -22.97 18.06
C SER A 339 0.05 -23.27 18.91
N LEU A 340 0.32 -22.45 19.93
CA LEU A 340 1.50 -22.61 20.80
C LEU A 340 1.13 -23.28 22.14
N PRO A 341 1.89 -24.29 22.61
CA PRO A 341 1.62 -25.02 23.86
C PRO A 341 1.72 -24.19 25.16
N MET A 342 2.34 -23.01 25.11
CA MET A 342 2.62 -22.19 26.31
C MET A 342 1.44 -21.37 26.82
N GLU A 343 0.34 -21.29 26.07
CA GLU A 343 -0.87 -20.57 26.49
C GLU A 343 -1.61 -21.28 27.65
N ALA A 344 -1.20 -22.50 28.01
CA ALA A 344 -1.83 -23.35 29.02
C ALA A 344 -1.51 -23.01 30.49
N VAL A 345 -0.56 -22.12 30.80
CA VAL A 345 -0.04 -21.99 32.19
C VAL A 345 -0.60 -20.78 32.97
N ARG A 346 -1.11 -19.74 32.31
CA ARG A 346 -1.36 -18.44 32.98
C ARG A 346 -2.76 -18.23 33.56
N TYR A 347 -3.74 -19.04 33.20
CA TYR A 347 -5.14 -18.80 33.57
C TYR A 347 -5.56 -19.66 34.76
N LYS A 348 -5.09 -19.34 35.97
CA LYS A 348 -5.47 -20.09 37.20
C LYS A 348 -6.21 -19.28 38.26
N GLN A 349 -6.49 -17.98 38.07
CA GLN A 349 -7.03 -17.17 39.17
C GLN A 349 -8.13 -16.19 38.73
N ALA A 350 -9.30 -16.41 39.33
CA ALA A 350 -10.31 -15.44 39.78
C ALA A 350 -11.48 -15.03 38.86
N GLY A 351 -12.67 -15.56 39.20
CA GLY A 351 -14.06 -15.15 38.85
C GLY A 351 -14.50 -13.83 39.54
N LEU A 352 -15.70 -13.24 39.34
CA LEU A 352 -16.99 -13.60 38.71
C LEU A 352 -17.88 -12.31 38.69
N ALA A 353 -18.83 -12.22 37.73
CA ALA A 353 -20.20 -11.61 37.69
C ALA A 353 -20.63 -10.49 38.69
N GLY A 354 -21.49 -9.49 38.42
CA GLY A 354 -22.60 -9.19 37.46
C GLY A 354 -23.70 -8.39 38.24
N PRO A 355 -24.93 -8.10 37.73
CA PRO A 355 -25.31 -7.28 36.57
C PRO A 355 -26.59 -6.37 36.75
N SER A 356 -27.00 -5.71 35.63
CA SER A 356 -28.37 -5.23 35.23
C SER A 356 -28.91 -3.87 35.75
N SER A 357 -29.71 -3.03 35.05
CA SER A 357 -30.51 -3.12 33.80
C SER A 357 -30.89 -1.71 33.24
N ARG A 358 -31.33 -1.66 31.97
CA ARG A 358 -31.62 -0.51 31.07
C ARG A 358 -32.97 0.22 31.31
N SER A 359 -33.09 1.45 30.78
CA SER A 359 -34.32 2.01 30.19
C SER A 359 -34.02 3.06 29.11
N ASN A 360 -34.98 3.29 28.20
CA ASN A 360 -34.91 4.11 26.96
C ASN A 360 -36.10 5.13 26.95
N PRO A 361 -36.24 6.02 25.96
CA PRO A 361 -35.62 7.35 25.83
C PRO A 361 -36.63 8.50 25.99
N GLY A 362 -36.12 9.71 26.28
CA GLY A 362 -36.91 10.95 26.39
C GLY A 362 -36.31 12.10 25.58
N THR A 363 -37.17 12.85 24.90
CA THR A 363 -36.85 13.97 24.00
C THR A 363 -36.47 15.28 24.73
N ALA A 364 -35.50 15.97 24.12
CA ALA A 364 -35.35 17.43 23.96
C ALA A 364 -34.32 18.22 24.81
N SER A 365 -33.51 18.99 24.06
CA SER A 365 -32.98 20.33 24.36
C SER A 365 -31.67 20.47 25.16
N THR A 366 -30.57 20.63 24.43
CA THR A 366 -29.54 21.69 24.53
C THR A 366 -28.61 21.52 23.32
N ARG A 367 -27.94 22.59 22.83
CA ARG A 367 -26.96 22.53 21.72
C ARG A 367 -26.09 21.28 21.88
N SER A 368 -26.33 20.29 21.03
CA SER A 368 -26.11 18.89 21.36
C SER A 368 -24.64 18.57 21.43
N ASP A 369 -24.20 18.09 22.59
CA ASP A 369 -22.99 17.29 22.66
C ASP A 369 -23.17 16.06 21.77
N ILE A 370 -22.62 16.11 20.54
CA ILE A 370 -22.68 15.03 19.55
C ILE A 370 -22.05 13.73 20.07
N TRP A 371 -21.27 13.80 21.16
CA TRP A 371 -20.63 12.66 21.80
C TRP A 371 -21.56 11.95 22.77
N ARG A 372 -22.53 12.64 23.37
CA ARG A 372 -23.48 12.01 24.30
C ARG A 372 -24.23 10.83 23.67
N PRO A 373 -24.89 10.95 22.50
CA PRO A 373 -25.53 9.80 21.87
C PRO A 373 -24.57 8.65 21.55
N LEU A 374 -23.31 8.96 21.21
CA LEU A 374 -22.29 7.95 20.95
C LEU A 374 -21.90 7.17 22.21
N VAL A 375 -21.74 7.88 23.33
CA VAL A 375 -21.44 7.30 24.65
C VAL A 375 -22.61 6.45 25.13
N GLU A 376 -23.85 6.95 25.00
CA GLU A 376 -25.08 6.20 25.31
C GLU A 376 -25.16 4.93 24.46
N THR A 377 -24.91 5.02 23.16
CA THR A 377 -24.88 3.87 22.24
C THR A 377 -23.81 2.85 22.63
N LEU A 378 -22.62 3.30 23.04
CA LEU A 378 -21.55 2.42 23.53
C LEU A 378 -21.95 1.74 24.85
N SER A 379 -22.65 2.45 25.74
CA SER A 379 -23.19 1.89 26.98
C SER A 379 -24.23 0.79 26.70
N GLU A 380 -25.08 0.99 25.69
CA GLU A 380 -26.02 -0.03 25.22
C GLU A 380 -25.28 -1.25 24.65
N ASP A 381 -24.18 -1.05 23.93
CA ASP A 381 -23.33 -2.12 23.39
C ASP A 381 -22.63 -2.93 24.48
N LEU A 382 -22.13 -2.26 25.52
CA LEU A 382 -21.58 -2.94 26.69
C LEU A 382 -22.64 -3.79 27.39
N THR A 383 -23.87 -3.28 27.49
CA THR A 383 -24.98 -4.05 28.06
C THR A 383 -25.36 -5.24 27.16
N ARG A 384 -25.37 -5.06 25.83
CA ARG A 384 -25.62 -6.16 24.89
C ARG A 384 -24.53 -7.23 24.99
N TYR A 385 -23.28 -6.81 25.15
CA TYR A 385 -22.16 -7.72 25.34
C TYR A 385 -22.22 -8.48 26.67
N GLU A 386 -22.74 -7.85 27.73
CA GLU A 386 -23.08 -8.53 28.99
C GLU A 386 -24.16 -9.60 28.78
N ASP A 387 -25.24 -9.26 28.05
CA ASP A 387 -26.31 -10.21 27.68
C ASP A 387 -25.72 -11.40 26.88
N ASP A 388 -24.78 -11.15 25.97
CA ASP A 388 -24.08 -12.20 25.19
C ASP A 388 -23.23 -13.10 26.08
N LEU A 389 -22.53 -12.53 27.06
CA LEU A 389 -21.74 -13.28 28.03
C LEU A 389 -22.63 -14.18 28.90
N ASP A 390 -23.78 -13.68 29.35
CA ASP A 390 -24.76 -14.46 30.09
C ASP A 390 -25.34 -15.60 29.26
N ARG A 391 -25.67 -15.34 27.98
CA ARG A 391 -26.12 -16.37 27.02
C ARG A 391 -25.05 -17.43 26.79
N HIS A 392 -23.78 -17.03 26.65
CA HIS A 392 -22.65 -17.95 26.53
C HIS A 392 -22.55 -18.88 27.74
N HIS A 393 -22.64 -18.33 28.96
CA HIS A 393 -22.62 -19.11 30.20
C HIS A 393 -23.81 -20.07 30.32
N ALA A 394 -25.02 -19.61 29.97
CA ALA A 394 -26.22 -20.44 30.00
C ALA A 394 -26.13 -21.60 28.98
N PHE A 395 -25.64 -21.33 27.77
CA PHE A 395 -25.42 -22.35 26.75
C PHE A 395 -24.38 -23.37 27.18
N ALA A 396 -23.25 -22.90 27.73
CA ALA A 396 -22.20 -23.77 28.27
C ALA A 396 -22.74 -24.75 29.31
N ALA A 397 -23.53 -24.24 30.26
CA ALA A 397 -24.15 -25.04 31.31
C ALA A 397 -25.14 -26.06 30.73
N ALA A 398 -25.98 -25.66 29.78
CA ALA A 398 -26.98 -26.54 29.15
C ALA A 398 -26.36 -27.68 28.32
N GLN A 399 -25.19 -27.46 27.73
CA GLN A 399 -24.47 -28.46 26.92
C GLN A 399 -23.40 -29.22 27.71
N GLU A 400 -23.30 -29.00 29.03
CA GLU A 400 -22.27 -29.59 29.91
C GLU A 400 -20.83 -29.29 29.43
N LEU A 401 -20.61 -28.12 28.83
CA LEU A 401 -19.32 -27.66 28.30
C LEU A 401 -18.55 -26.82 29.32
N GLN A 402 -17.22 -26.79 29.21
CA GLN A 402 -16.37 -25.93 30.05
C GLN A 402 -16.47 -24.46 29.61
N GLY A 403 -17.48 -23.72 30.07
CA GLY A 403 -17.68 -22.29 29.75
C GLY A 403 -17.31 -21.29 30.85
N GLY A 404 -16.70 -21.74 31.96
CA GLY A 404 -16.45 -20.94 33.17
C GLY A 404 -14.97 -20.79 33.54
N GLY A 405 -14.08 -20.58 32.56
CA GLY A 405 -12.63 -20.47 32.78
C GLY A 405 -12.15 -19.04 33.08
N PRO A 406 -10.87 -18.86 33.47
CA PRO A 406 -10.37 -17.54 33.88
C PRO A 406 -10.36 -16.47 32.77
N ALA A 407 -10.51 -16.85 31.50
CA ALA A 407 -10.75 -15.91 30.40
C ALA A 407 -12.13 -15.24 30.45
N ALA A 408 -13.20 -15.99 30.76
CA ALA A 408 -14.55 -15.43 30.87
C ALA A 408 -14.68 -14.56 32.13
N ALA A 409 -14.02 -14.97 33.22
CA ALA A 409 -13.93 -14.16 34.44
C ALA A 409 -13.20 -12.83 34.22
N PHE A 410 -12.05 -12.85 33.55
CA PHE A 410 -11.33 -11.64 33.16
C PHE A 410 -12.21 -10.73 32.27
N ALA A 411 -12.97 -11.30 31.35
CA ALA A 411 -13.88 -10.54 30.51
C ALA A 411 -15.03 -9.89 31.30
N SER A 412 -15.61 -10.58 32.29
CA SER A 412 -16.60 -9.98 33.21
C SER A 412 -16.01 -8.83 34.03
N GLU A 413 -14.79 -9.00 34.57
CA GLU A 413 -14.09 -7.96 35.35
C GLU A 413 -13.77 -6.73 34.50
N ALA A 414 -13.19 -6.96 33.32
CA ALA A 414 -12.85 -5.89 32.40
C ALA A 414 -14.10 -5.19 31.82
N LEU A 415 -15.18 -5.93 31.57
CA LEU A 415 -16.48 -5.35 31.18
C LEU A 415 -17.04 -4.48 32.31
N SER A 416 -16.98 -4.92 33.57
CA SER A 416 -17.44 -4.13 34.73
C SER A 416 -16.64 -2.84 34.88
N GLY A 417 -15.31 -2.91 34.77
CA GLY A 417 -14.44 -1.74 34.77
C GLY A 417 -14.76 -0.77 33.63
N LEU A 418 -15.00 -1.29 32.43
CA LEU A 418 -15.34 -0.48 31.26
C LEU A 418 -16.74 0.16 31.38
N LYS A 419 -17.74 -0.55 31.91
CA LYS A 419 -19.08 0.01 32.20
C LYS A 419 -18.99 1.14 33.22
N THR A 420 -18.16 0.99 34.26
CA THR A 420 -17.92 2.05 35.25
C THR A 420 -17.28 3.27 34.61
N PHE A 421 -16.28 3.07 33.74
CA PHE A 421 -15.62 4.15 33.00
C PHE A 421 -16.61 4.89 32.08
N VAL A 422 -17.41 4.17 31.30
CA VAL A 422 -18.40 4.76 30.39
C VAL A 422 -19.53 5.47 31.16
N SER A 423 -19.98 4.94 32.30
CA SER A 423 -20.97 5.61 33.16
C SER A 423 -20.43 6.93 33.73
N GLY A 424 -19.15 6.97 34.12
CA GLY A 424 -18.53 8.20 34.57
C GLY A 424 -18.51 9.29 33.49
N MET A 425 -18.41 8.90 32.21
CA MET A 425 -18.51 9.83 31.09
C MET A 425 -19.91 10.39 30.90
N THR A 426 -20.97 9.62 31.20
CA THR A 426 -22.36 10.11 31.08
C THR A 426 -22.75 11.08 32.20
N ASP A 427 -22.13 10.93 33.38
CA ASP A 427 -22.45 11.72 34.59
C ASP A 427 -21.78 13.11 34.59
N ASP A 428 -20.63 13.28 33.93
CA ASP A 428 -19.86 14.53 33.86
C ASP A 428 -19.61 14.99 32.42
N ILE A 429 -20.70 15.20 31.67
CA ILE A 429 -20.63 15.77 30.29
C ILE A 429 -20.27 17.27 30.31
N THR A 430 -20.02 17.85 31.49
CA THR A 430 -19.46 19.19 31.64
C THR A 430 -17.93 19.25 31.54
N ALA A 431 -17.25 18.10 31.44
CA ALA A 431 -15.82 18.04 31.08
C ALA A 431 -15.56 18.69 29.71
N SER A 432 -14.31 19.10 29.46
CA SER A 432 -13.98 19.71 28.17
C SER A 432 -14.30 18.74 27.01
N ALA A 433 -14.73 19.25 25.86
CA ALA A 433 -15.04 18.41 24.69
C ALA A 433 -13.83 17.55 24.24
N GLU A 434 -12.60 17.92 24.62
CA GLU A 434 -11.39 17.13 24.39
C GLU A 434 -11.27 15.90 25.30
N ASP A 435 -11.70 16.01 26.55
CA ASP A 435 -11.68 14.92 27.53
C ASP A 435 -12.70 13.83 27.16
N VAL A 436 -13.90 14.22 26.72
CA VAL A 436 -14.94 13.28 26.28
C VAL A 436 -14.50 12.51 25.02
N ARG A 437 -13.90 13.19 24.05
CA ARG A 437 -13.37 12.58 22.81
C ARG A 437 -12.30 11.53 23.09
N SER A 438 -11.30 11.89 23.89
CA SER A 438 -10.19 11.01 24.24
C SER A 438 -10.68 9.80 25.05
N SER A 439 -11.62 10.02 25.96
CA SER A 439 -12.24 8.97 26.76
C SER A 439 -13.09 8.02 25.91
N TYR A 440 -13.90 8.55 24.98
CA TYR A 440 -14.70 7.73 24.06
C TYR A 440 -13.82 6.86 23.17
N ARG A 441 -12.75 7.43 22.63
CA ARG A 441 -11.76 6.69 21.82
C ARG A 441 -11.18 5.50 22.60
N MET A 442 -10.82 5.72 23.86
CA MET A 442 -10.30 4.65 24.73
C MET A 442 -11.38 3.59 24.99
N ALA A 443 -12.59 4.03 25.36
CA ALA A 443 -13.70 3.13 25.67
C ALA A 443 -14.08 2.23 24.47
N LEU A 444 -14.15 2.79 23.26
CA LEU A 444 -14.44 2.05 22.03
C LEU A 444 -13.37 1.00 21.72
N GLN A 445 -12.08 1.33 21.92
CA GLN A 445 -10.99 0.37 21.74
C GLN A 445 -11.02 -0.74 22.79
N SER A 446 -11.28 -0.40 24.06
CA SER A 446 -11.43 -1.39 25.13
C SER A 446 -12.62 -2.31 24.87
N PHE A 447 -13.74 -1.77 24.40
CA PHE A 447 -14.91 -2.56 23.99
C PHE A 447 -14.57 -3.49 22.83
N SER A 448 -13.93 -2.98 21.78
CA SER A 448 -13.45 -3.80 20.66
C SER A 448 -12.53 -4.93 21.12
N TYR A 449 -11.57 -4.63 22.01
CA TYR A 449 -10.71 -5.66 22.59
C TYR A 449 -11.52 -6.75 23.29
N LEU A 450 -12.46 -6.38 24.17
CA LEU A 450 -13.31 -7.35 24.86
C LEU A 450 -14.12 -8.19 23.89
N ARG A 451 -14.83 -7.54 22.95
CA ARG A 451 -15.71 -8.20 21.97
C ARG A 451 -14.95 -9.23 21.12
N ASN A 452 -13.72 -8.89 20.71
CA ASN A 452 -12.92 -9.78 19.87
C ASN A 452 -12.17 -10.85 20.66
N SER A 453 -11.83 -10.61 21.93
CA SER A 453 -11.03 -11.55 22.74
C SER A 453 -11.71 -12.89 22.99
N LEU A 454 -13.05 -12.93 22.94
CA LEU A 454 -13.81 -14.15 23.16
C LEU A 454 -14.40 -14.76 21.88
N SER A 455 -14.35 -14.06 20.75
CA SER A 455 -14.91 -14.51 19.46
C SER A 455 -13.97 -15.49 18.75
N TRP A 456 -14.29 -16.78 18.80
CA TRP A 456 -13.51 -17.85 18.16
C TRP A 456 -14.20 -18.23 16.84
N CYS A 457 -13.47 -18.17 15.72
CA CYS A 457 -14.05 -18.38 14.39
C CYS A 457 -14.05 -19.88 14.03
N SER A 458 -15.07 -20.65 14.44
CA SER A 458 -15.52 -21.88 13.74
C SER A 458 -16.76 -22.47 14.44
N ALA A 459 -17.88 -22.61 13.72
CA ALA A 459 -19.01 -23.43 14.19
C ALA A 459 -18.63 -24.92 14.10
N SER A 460 -18.48 -25.59 15.24
CA SER A 460 -18.30 -27.05 15.33
C SER A 460 -18.65 -27.52 16.75
N VAL A 461 -19.94 -27.74 17.03
CA VAL A 461 -20.41 -28.28 18.33
C VAL A 461 -20.43 -29.80 18.35
N ASP A 462 -20.67 -30.43 17.21
CA ASP A 462 -20.90 -31.86 17.04
C ASP A 462 -19.64 -32.72 17.25
N GLN A 463 -18.48 -32.09 17.45
CA GLN A 463 -17.19 -32.76 17.60
C GLN A 463 -16.34 -32.25 18.79
N SER A 464 -16.80 -31.26 19.57
CA SER A 464 -15.97 -30.58 20.57
C SER A 464 -16.57 -30.61 21.98
N LYS A 465 -15.74 -30.91 22.99
CA LYS A 465 -16.06 -30.72 24.43
C LYS A 465 -15.75 -29.29 24.93
N THR A 466 -15.32 -28.41 24.03
CA THR A 466 -14.96 -27.01 24.28
C THR A 466 -15.81 -26.10 23.41
N ILE A 467 -16.31 -25.00 23.96
CA ILE A 467 -17.07 -24.01 23.20
C ILE A 467 -16.11 -23.26 22.28
N MET A 468 -16.40 -23.28 20.97
CA MET A 468 -15.55 -22.68 19.92
C MET A 468 -16.13 -21.39 19.34
N PHE A 469 -17.16 -20.81 19.96
CA PHE A 469 -17.80 -19.55 19.55
C PHE A 469 -18.25 -18.76 20.77
N PHE A 470 -18.29 -17.43 20.67
CA PHE A 470 -18.70 -16.60 21.80
C PHE A 470 -20.21 -16.49 21.92
N ASP A 471 -20.89 -16.06 20.87
CA ASP A 471 -22.34 -15.85 20.87
C ASP A 471 -23.06 -17.12 20.37
N PRO A 472 -23.85 -17.81 21.21
CA PRO A 472 -24.60 -18.99 20.79
C PRO A 472 -25.63 -18.73 19.69
N ALA A 473 -26.08 -17.49 19.50
CA ALA A 473 -26.97 -17.14 18.39
C ALA A 473 -26.30 -17.34 17.03
N GLU A 474 -24.99 -17.09 16.92
CA GLU A 474 -24.22 -17.29 15.70
C GLU A 474 -24.18 -18.75 15.26
N ASN A 475 -24.25 -19.69 16.20
CA ASN A 475 -24.27 -21.13 15.94
C ASN A 475 -25.59 -21.61 15.29
N SER A 476 -26.68 -20.85 15.44
CA SER A 476 -27.98 -21.18 14.83
C SER A 476 -28.10 -20.72 13.38
N HIS A 477 -27.06 -20.08 12.84
CA HIS A 477 -27.08 -19.51 11.50
C HIS A 477 -26.81 -20.57 10.42
N ALA A 478 -27.61 -20.57 9.34
CA ALA A 478 -27.51 -21.57 8.27
C ALA A 478 -26.31 -21.35 7.32
N GLY A 479 -25.63 -20.21 7.41
CA GLY A 479 -24.47 -19.84 6.59
C GLY A 479 -23.15 -19.90 7.35
N VAL A 480 -22.02 -20.03 6.63
CA VAL A 480 -20.67 -20.04 7.22
C VAL A 480 -20.36 -18.67 7.85
N ASN A 481 -20.42 -18.59 9.18
CA ASN A 481 -20.05 -17.39 9.94
C ASN A 481 -18.52 -17.33 10.12
N TYR A 482 -17.84 -16.89 9.07
CA TYR A 482 -16.40 -16.68 9.01
C TYR A 482 -16.13 -15.37 8.31
N ASP A 483 -15.16 -14.60 8.80
CA ASP A 483 -14.86 -13.22 8.41
C ASP A 483 -14.74 -13.02 6.88
N ARG A 484 -14.23 -14.01 6.15
CA ARG A 484 -14.17 -13.98 4.67
C ARG A 484 -15.55 -13.91 4.00
N TYR A 485 -16.58 -14.49 4.61
CA TYR A 485 -17.95 -14.53 4.09
C TYR A 485 -18.82 -13.39 4.63
N GLY A 486 -18.28 -12.56 5.53
CA GLY A 486 -18.99 -11.50 6.25
C GLY A 486 -19.65 -12.06 7.51
N SER A 487 -19.31 -11.52 8.67
CA SER A 487 -19.94 -11.88 9.94
C SER A 487 -21.33 -11.25 10.07
N ASN A 488 -22.16 -11.77 10.98
CA ASN A 488 -23.47 -11.16 11.27
C ASN A 488 -23.31 -9.72 11.79
N LEU A 489 -22.27 -9.48 12.60
CA LEU A 489 -21.95 -8.14 13.08
C LEU A 489 -21.64 -7.17 11.93
N LEU A 490 -20.98 -7.63 10.86
CA LEU A 490 -20.78 -6.86 9.65
C LEU A 490 -22.10 -6.45 9.03
N ARG A 491 -23.01 -7.41 8.88
CA ARG A 491 -24.30 -7.13 8.27
C ARG A 491 -25.12 -6.14 9.10
N GLU A 492 -25.09 -6.26 10.43
CA GLU A 492 -25.72 -5.28 11.32
C GLU A 492 -25.12 -3.87 11.12
N ARG A 493 -23.80 -3.74 11.06
CA ARG A 493 -23.17 -2.43 10.81
C ARG A 493 -23.52 -1.87 9.44
N GLU A 494 -23.63 -2.72 8.41
CA GLU A 494 -24.00 -2.28 7.07
C GLU A 494 -25.39 -1.64 7.04
N LEU A 495 -26.37 -2.27 7.70
CA LEU A 495 -27.74 -1.75 7.79
C LEU A 495 -27.83 -0.46 8.61
N ASP A 496 -27.09 -0.38 9.71
CA ASP A 496 -27.00 0.85 10.52
C ASP A 496 -26.41 2.00 9.70
N LEU A 497 -25.35 1.76 8.94
CA LEU A 497 -24.73 2.76 8.06
C LEU A 497 -25.63 3.16 6.91
N LEU A 498 -26.38 2.21 6.32
CA LEU A 498 -27.33 2.48 5.24
C LEU A 498 -28.38 3.49 5.72
N SER A 499 -28.91 3.25 6.92
CA SER A 499 -29.89 4.10 7.59
C SER A 499 -29.30 5.45 7.99
N ALA A 500 -28.07 5.47 8.55
CA ALA A 500 -27.40 6.70 8.96
C ALA A 500 -27.13 7.63 7.77
N LEU A 501 -26.70 7.07 6.64
CA LEU A 501 -26.48 7.80 5.39
C LEU A 501 -27.79 8.24 4.72
N GLY A 502 -28.94 7.68 5.12
CA GLY A 502 -30.26 8.10 4.64
C GLY A 502 -30.71 7.42 3.36
N HIS A 503 -30.18 6.24 3.08
CA HIS A 503 -30.65 5.40 1.98
C HIS A 503 -31.83 4.53 2.45
N ASP A 504 -32.72 4.14 1.53
CA ASP A 504 -33.91 3.37 1.85
C ASP A 504 -33.56 1.86 1.95
N PRO A 505 -33.67 1.27 3.15
CA PRO A 505 -33.34 -0.14 3.35
C PRO A 505 -34.31 -1.10 2.64
N GLU A 506 -35.43 -0.63 2.09
CA GLU A 506 -36.32 -1.47 1.29
C GLU A 506 -35.82 -1.68 -0.14
N THR A 507 -35.20 -0.66 -0.74
CA THR A 507 -34.81 -0.66 -2.15
C THR A 507 -33.29 -0.68 -2.39
N GLU A 508 -32.51 -0.15 -1.45
CA GLU A 508 -31.05 -0.16 -1.48
C GLU A 508 -30.41 -1.17 -0.52
N ASP A 509 -29.13 -1.42 -0.75
CA ASP A 509 -28.26 -2.20 0.13
C ASP A 509 -26.87 -1.55 0.23
N LEU A 510 -26.23 -1.76 1.37
CA LEU A 510 -24.90 -1.24 1.69
C LEU A 510 -23.93 -2.40 1.90
N LEU A 511 -22.77 -2.26 1.29
CA LEU A 511 -21.65 -3.18 1.42
C LEU A 511 -20.45 -2.44 2.00
N LEU A 512 -19.94 -2.93 3.13
CA LEU A 512 -18.79 -2.36 3.82
C LEU A 512 -17.50 -3.12 3.43
N THR A 513 -16.44 -2.38 3.17
CA THR A 513 -15.12 -2.89 2.75
C THR A 513 -14.01 -2.38 3.67
N SER A 514 -12.84 -3.00 3.59
CA SER A 514 -11.69 -2.66 4.44
C SER A 514 -11.09 -1.27 4.18
N SER A 515 -11.37 -0.63 3.04
CA SER A 515 -10.93 0.73 2.72
C SER A 515 -11.71 1.30 1.52
N GLY A 516 -11.65 2.63 1.32
CA GLY A 516 -12.22 3.27 0.13
C GLY A 516 -11.69 2.72 -1.19
N GLN A 517 -10.39 2.36 -1.24
CA GLN A 517 -9.81 1.72 -2.42
C GLN A 517 -10.36 0.31 -2.63
N ALA A 518 -10.58 -0.45 -1.55
CA ALA A 518 -11.22 -1.75 -1.64
C ALA A 518 -12.67 -1.64 -2.13
N ALA A 519 -13.42 -0.61 -1.72
CA ALA A 519 -14.75 -0.30 -2.25
C ALA A 519 -14.70 -0.04 -3.76
N PHE A 520 -13.76 0.80 -4.22
CA PHE A 520 -13.60 1.08 -5.64
C PHE A 520 -13.22 -0.16 -6.45
N SER A 521 -12.27 -0.97 -5.99
CA SER A 521 -11.88 -2.21 -6.68
C SER A 521 -13.02 -3.24 -6.73
N VAL A 522 -13.94 -3.25 -5.75
CA VAL A 522 -15.16 -4.07 -5.80
C VAL A 522 -16.10 -3.57 -6.90
N ILE A 523 -16.29 -2.26 -7.01
CA ILE A 523 -17.10 -1.63 -8.07
C ILE A 523 -16.51 -1.89 -9.44
N GLU A 524 -15.22 -1.65 -9.62
CA GLU A 524 -14.50 -1.89 -10.88
C GLU A 524 -14.64 -3.37 -11.30
N SER A 525 -14.36 -4.29 -10.39
CA SER A 525 -14.46 -5.74 -10.65
C SER A 525 -15.87 -6.17 -11.00
N PHE A 526 -16.88 -5.63 -10.32
CA PHE A 526 -18.29 -5.90 -10.63
C PHE A 526 -18.68 -5.35 -12.01
N LEU A 527 -18.37 -4.07 -12.28
CA LEU A 527 -18.72 -3.43 -13.54
C LEU A 527 -18.04 -4.11 -14.72
N ILE A 528 -16.72 -4.28 -14.68
CA ILE A 528 -15.93 -4.81 -15.80
C ILE A 528 -16.23 -6.28 -16.08
N ARG A 529 -16.48 -7.10 -15.05
CA ARG A 529 -16.67 -8.55 -15.24
C ARG A 529 -18.11 -8.94 -15.54
N ASP A 530 -19.07 -8.24 -14.94
CA ASP A 530 -20.47 -8.69 -14.95
C ASP A 530 -21.40 -7.76 -15.74
N MET A 531 -21.12 -6.46 -15.83
CA MET A 531 -22.11 -5.47 -16.30
C MET A 531 -21.74 -4.80 -17.62
N LEU A 532 -20.48 -4.43 -17.81
CA LEU A 532 -20.01 -3.65 -18.94
C LEU A 532 -19.65 -4.54 -20.15
N PRO A 533 -19.75 -4.00 -21.38
CA PRO A 533 -19.31 -4.72 -22.57
C PRO A 533 -17.78 -4.89 -22.60
N ALA A 534 -17.27 -5.72 -23.51
CA ALA A 534 -15.85 -6.08 -23.57
C ALA A 534 -14.88 -4.90 -23.84
N ASN A 535 -15.34 -3.85 -24.52
CA ASN A 535 -14.56 -2.63 -24.75
C ASN A 535 -15.37 -1.39 -24.32
N PRO A 536 -15.55 -1.19 -23.00
CA PRO A 536 -16.45 -0.16 -22.52
C PRO A 536 -15.89 1.23 -22.78
N LYS A 537 -16.77 2.18 -23.05
CA LYS A 537 -16.45 3.60 -23.12
C LYS A 537 -16.78 4.24 -21.78
N ILE A 538 -15.77 4.82 -21.13
CA ILE A 538 -15.87 5.37 -19.78
C ILE A 538 -15.63 6.87 -19.86
N VAL A 539 -16.62 7.66 -19.45
CA VAL A 539 -16.49 9.11 -19.29
C VAL A 539 -16.24 9.43 -17.82
N MET A 540 -15.23 10.24 -17.56
CA MET A 540 -14.92 10.77 -16.23
C MET A 540 -15.08 12.28 -16.24
N ALA A 541 -15.51 12.86 -15.10
CA ALA A 541 -15.40 14.30 -14.87
C ALA A 541 -13.95 14.79 -15.08
N PRO A 542 -13.71 16.12 -15.21
CA PRO A 542 -12.36 16.67 -15.34
C PRO A 542 -11.41 16.22 -14.23
N TYR A 543 -11.95 15.95 -13.05
CA TYR A 543 -11.27 15.27 -11.96
C TYR A 543 -12.21 14.27 -11.28
N ILE A 544 -11.67 13.10 -10.98
CA ILE A 544 -12.15 12.16 -9.96
C ILE A 544 -10.97 11.82 -9.05
N TYR A 545 -11.21 11.11 -7.95
CA TYR A 545 -10.13 10.70 -7.05
C TYR A 545 -8.99 9.95 -7.80
N PHE A 546 -7.74 10.37 -7.59
CA PHE A 546 -6.64 10.04 -8.51
C PHE A 546 -6.33 8.53 -8.57
N GLU A 547 -6.36 7.78 -7.46
CA GLU A 547 -6.12 6.34 -7.51
C GLU A 547 -7.25 5.60 -8.26
N ALA A 548 -8.48 6.13 -8.24
CA ALA A 548 -9.58 5.58 -9.04
C ALA A 548 -9.36 5.90 -10.53
N MET A 549 -8.92 7.13 -10.84
CA MET A 549 -8.55 7.53 -12.19
C MET A 549 -7.40 6.68 -12.75
N GLU A 550 -6.34 6.44 -11.97
CA GLU A 550 -5.21 5.58 -12.36
C GLU A 550 -5.66 4.14 -12.65
N GLN A 551 -6.52 3.57 -11.81
CA GLN A 551 -7.08 2.22 -12.01
C GLN A 551 -7.88 2.15 -13.32
N VAL A 552 -8.75 3.13 -13.57
CA VAL A 552 -9.58 3.19 -14.78
C VAL A 552 -8.72 3.38 -16.03
N LEU A 553 -7.75 4.31 -16.00
CA LEU A 553 -6.84 4.55 -17.13
C LEU A 553 -5.91 3.36 -17.42
N ALA A 554 -5.66 2.48 -16.44
CA ALA A 554 -4.87 1.27 -16.63
C ALA A 554 -5.64 0.14 -17.35
N LEU A 555 -6.95 0.27 -17.54
CA LEU A 555 -7.77 -0.73 -18.25
C LEU A 555 -7.46 -0.77 -19.75
N LYS A 556 -6.65 -1.76 -20.16
CA LYS A 556 -6.19 -1.91 -21.56
C LYS A 556 -7.28 -2.02 -22.62
N HIS A 557 -8.48 -2.44 -22.23
CA HIS A 557 -9.59 -2.69 -23.14
C HIS A 557 -10.71 -1.64 -23.01
N ALA A 558 -10.60 -0.69 -22.08
CA ALA A 558 -11.57 0.40 -21.94
C ALA A 558 -11.11 1.64 -22.73
N ARG A 559 -12.05 2.32 -23.38
CA ARG A 559 -11.80 3.65 -23.95
C ARG A 559 -12.18 4.69 -22.91
N CYS A 560 -11.17 5.27 -22.25
CA CYS A 560 -11.37 6.32 -21.27
C CYS A 560 -11.41 7.69 -21.94
N ILE A 561 -12.38 8.50 -21.55
CA ILE A 561 -12.62 9.86 -22.04
C ILE A 561 -12.72 10.77 -20.82
N GLN A 562 -11.89 11.80 -20.79
CA GLN A 562 -11.89 12.78 -19.71
C GLN A 562 -12.65 14.02 -20.16
N GLY A 563 -13.65 14.45 -19.37
CA GLY A 563 -14.35 15.71 -19.58
C GLY A 563 -13.43 16.90 -19.30
N ASP A 564 -13.75 18.04 -19.90
CA ASP A 564 -13.02 19.31 -19.74
C ASP A 564 -13.83 20.38 -18.98
N ALA A 565 -15.12 20.13 -18.75
CA ALA A 565 -16.03 21.03 -18.05
C ALA A 565 -16.82 20.33 -16.95
N TRP A 566 -17.26 21.12 -15.96
CA TRP A 566 -18.02 20.67 -14.78
C TRP A 566 -19.52 20.93 -14.90
N ASP A 567 -19.96 21.72 -15.88
CA ASP A 567 -21.37 22.01 -16.05
C ASP A 567 -22.13 20.79 -16.60
N VAL A 568 -23.35 20.63 -16.11
CA VAL A 568 -24.22 19.48 -16.44
C VAL A 568 -24.47 19.35 -17.95
N PRO A 569 -24.78 20.43 -18.72
CA PRO A 569 -24.92 20.33 -20.17
C PRO A 569 -23.70 19.74 -20.89
N SER A 570 -22.49 20.20 -20.56
CA SER A 570 -21.25 19.68 -21.15
C SER A 570 -21.00 18.22 -20.80
N LEU A 571 -21.21 17.84 -19.52
CA LEU A 571 -21.07 16.46 -19.05
C LEU A 571 -22.05 15.50 -19.76
N ILE A 572 -23.31 15.91 -19.92
CA ILE A 572 -24.29 15.13 -20.70
C ILE A 572 -23.87 15.07 -22.18
N GLY A 573 -23.40 16.19 -22.74
CA GLY A 573 -22.97 16.30 -24.13
C GLY A 573 -21.87 15.31 -24.49
N ILE A 574 -20.79 15.24 -23.69
CA ILE A 574 -19.66 14.34 -23.93
C ILE A 574 -20.05 12.85 -23.79
N VAL A 575 -20.95 12.53 -22.86
CA VAL A 575 -21.47 11.16 -22.69
C VAL A 575 -22.27 10.73 -23.92
N GLU A 576 -23.09 11.61 -24.47
CA GLU A 576 -23.92 11.35 -25.65
C GLU A 576 -23.07 11.30 -26.94
N GLU A 577 -22.11 12.22 -27.10
CA GLU A 577 -21.21 12.27 -28.25
C GLU A 577 -20.44 10.95 -28.43
N HIS A 578 -19.96 10.40 -27.33
CA HIS A 578 -19.18 9.17 -27.35
C HIS A 578 -20.03 7.92 -27.15
N ASP A 579 -21.31 8.06 -26.81
CA ASP A 579 -22.19 6.98 -26.39
C ASP A 579 -21.51 6.11 -25.31
N ALA A 580 -21.24 6.72 -24.16
CA ALA A 580 -20.50 6.09 -23.07
C ALA A 580 -21.36 5.05 -22.33
N ASP A 581 -20.72 3.97 -21.88
CA ASP A 581 -21.38 2.89 -21.10
C ASP A 581 -21.38 3.21 -19.60
N LEU A 582 -20.32 3.90 -19.14
CA LEU A 582 -20.09 4.26 -17.74
C LEU A 582 -19.71 5.73 -17.63
N VAL A 583 -20.29 6.41 -16.64
CA VAL A 583 -19.97 7.77 -16.26
C VAL A 583 -19.52 7.80 -14.80
N MET A 584 -18.40 8.45 -14.52
CA MET A 584 -17.85 8.58 -13.17
C MET A 584 -17.77 10.04 -12.76
N LEU A 585 -18.48 10.40 -11.69
CA LEU A 585 -18.65 11.78 -11.27
C LEU A 585 -18.47 11.94 -9.75
N ASP A 586 -17.90 13.06 -9.35
CA ASP A 586 -17.83 13.50 -7.96
C ASP A 586 -18.84 14.64 -7.76
N PRO A 587 -19.72 14.61 -6.74
CA PRO A 587 -20.61 15.73 -6.40
C PRO A 587 -19.84 16.99 -6.00
N LEU A 588 -18.68 16.82 -5.38
CA LEU A 588 -17.81 17.88 -4.90
C LEU A 588 -16.36 17.50 -5.17
N ALA A 589 -15.77 18.09 -6.21
CA ALA A 589 -14.40 17.82 -6.64
C ALA A 589 -13.40 18.24 -5.56
N ASN A 590 -12.44 17.37 -5.23
CA ASN A 590 -11.40 17.66 -4.24
C ASN A 590 -10.25 18.51 -4.83
N LEU A 591 -10.59 19.71 -5.32
CA LEU A 591 -9.69 20.69 -5.92
C LEU A 591 -9.71 22.01 -5.15
N GLY A 592 -8.76 22.91 -5.42
CA GLY A 592 -8.71 24.24 -4.80
C GLY A 592 -9.98 25.08 -5.04
N THR A 593 -10.72 24.80 -6.10
CA THR A 593 -11.98 25.46 -6.47
C THR A 593 -13.24 24.75 -5.98
N LEU A 594 -13.14 23.51 -5.51
CA LEU A 594 -14.27 22.68 -5.03
C LEU A 594 -15.49 22.69 -5.96
N HIS A 595 -15.29 22.44 -7.26
CA HIS A 595 -16.40 22.39 -8.23
C HIS A 595 -17.49 21.41 -7.79
N THR A 596 -18.75 21.84 -7.91
CA THR A 596 -19.93 21.05 -7.57
C THR A 596 -20.71 20.66 -8.82
N ILE A 597 -21.26 19.46 -8.83
CA ILE A 597 -22.19 19.00 -9.87
C ILE A 597 -23.62 19.02 -9.32
N ASP A 598 -24.54 19.64 -10.06
CA ASP A 598 -25.97 19.61 -9.77
C ASP A 598 -26.61 18.34 -10.34
N PHE A 599 -26.65 17.29 -9.51
CA PHE A 599 -27.25 16.02 -9.91
C PHE A 599 -28.76 16.09 -10.14
N GLN A 600 -29.46 17.06 -9.53
CA GLN A 600 -30.90 17.26 -9.76
C GLN A 600 -31.14 17.83 -11.16
N ASP A 601 -30.41 18.89 -11.53
CA ASP A 601 -30.45 19.45 -12.90
C ASP A 601 -30.04 18.39 -13.94
N MET A 602 -29.05 17.54 -13.62
CA MET A 602 -28.68 16.42 -14.47
C MET A 602 -29.85 15.45 -14.68
N ALA A 603 -30.48 14.97 -13.61
CA ALA A 603 -31.62 14.08 -13.70
C ALA A 603 -32.78 14.70 -14.50
N ASP A 604 -33.12 15.96 -14.24
CA ASP A 604 -34.19 16.67 -14.94
C ASP A 604 -33.93 16.76 -16.46
N ARG A 605 -32.67 17.00 -16.87
CA ARG A 605 -32.26 17.05 -18.28
C ARG A 605 -32.24 15.68 -18.97
N LEU A 606 -32.08 14.60 -18.21
CA LEU A 606 -32.18 13.24 -18.75
C LEU A 606 -33.61 12.84 -19.11
N GLY A 607 -34.64 13.59 -18.69
CA GLY A 607 -36.04 13.31 -19.04
C GLY A 607 -36.34 13.24 -20.55
N GLY A 608 -35.53 13.90 -21.38
CA GLY A 608 -35.61 13.84 -22.85
C GLY A 608 -34.65 12.83 -23.51
N LYS A 609 -33.90 12.07 -22.72
CA LYS A 609 -32.86 11.12 -23.14
C LYS A 609 -33.17 9.72 -22.60
N ASP A 610 -32.45 8.70 -23.07
CA ASP A 610 -32.54 7.33 -22.53
C ASP A 610 -31.16 6.85 -22.08
N TRP A 611 -30.93 6.91 -20.77
CA TRP A 611 -29.71 6.42 -20.11
C TRP A 611 -29.95 5.13 -19.34
N SER A 612 -31.09 4.46 -19.52
CA SER A 612 -31.47 3.26 -18.74
C SER A 612 -30.46 2.12 -18.82
N SER A 613 -29.69 2.03 -19.90
CA SER A 613 -28.61 1.04 -20.09
C SER A 613 -27.24 1.48 -19.57
N LYS A 614 -27.07 2.75 -19.19
CA LYS A 614 -25.80 3.34 -18.78
C LYS A 614 -25.60 3.21 -17.27
N TRP A 615 -24.33 3.21 -16.84
CA TRP A 615 -23.95 3.22 -15.43
C TRP A 615 -23.45 4.59 -15.00
N LEU A 616 -23.83 5.01 -13.79
CA LEU A 616 -23.33 6.20 -13.11
C LEU A 616 -22.68 5.77 -11.78
N VAL A 617 -21.39 6.00 -11.64
CA VAL A 617 -20.64 5.80 -10.38
C VAL A 617 -20.40 7.17 -9.74
N VAL A 618 -20.83 7.31 -8.48
CA VAL A 618 -20.73 8.56 -7.72
C VAL A 618 -19.83 8.37 -6.50
N ASP A 619 -18.75 9.14 -6.41
CA ASP A 619 -17.91 9.22 -5.20
C ASP A 619 -18.44 10.29 -4.25
N GLY A 620 -19.24 9.91 -3.27
CA GLY A 620 -19.81 10.87 -2.33
C GLY A 620 -18.89 11.30 -1.18
N THR A 621 -17.61 10.88 -1.16
CA THR A 621 -16.67 11.01 -0.02
C THR A 621 -16.67 12.36 0.70
N MET A 622 -16.94 13.45 -0.02
CA MET A 622 -16.88 14.82 0.48
C MET A 622 -18.23 15.36 0.96
N VAL A 623 -19.31 14.62 0.71
CA VAL A 623 -20.71 14.97 1.02
C VAL A 623 -21.51 13.74 1.49
N SER A 624 -20.86 12.82 2.23
CA SER A 624 -21.42 11.54 2.67
C SER A 624 -22.81 11.69 3.29
N GLY A 625 -23.82 11.00 2.77
CA GLY A 625 -25.19 11.05 3.31
C GLY A 625 -25.91 12.41 3.12
N GLY A 626 -25.29 13.33 2.37
CA GLY A 626 -25.84 14.61 1.97
C GLY A 626 -26.74 14.55 0.74
N LEU A 627 -26.67 13.44 -0.02
CA LEU A 627 -27.32 13.26 -1.32
C LEU A 627 -28.14 11.97 -1.36
N ASP A 628 -29.42 12.09 -1.71
CA ASP A 628 -30.25 10.92 -2.05
C ASP A 628 -30.17 10.63 -3.55
N ILE A 629 -29.01 10.12 -3.96
CA ILE A 629 -28.68 9.90 -5.37
C ILE A 629 -29.62 8.88 -6.05
N PHE A 630 -30.18 7.93 -5.31
CA PHE A 630 -31.07 6.89 -5.84
C PHE A 630 -32.49 7.42 -6.07
N SER A 631 -32.96 8.35 -5.23
CA SER A 631 -34.21 9.08 -5.49
C SER A 631 -34.08 10.06 -6.65
N ILE A 632 -32.95 10.78 -6.73
CA ILE A 632 -32.65 11.69 -7.85
C ILE A 632 -32.67 10.91 -9.18
N PHE A 633 -32.01 9.76 -9.23
CA PHE A 633 -31.97 8.89 -10.41
C PHE A 633 -32.97 7.72 -10.34
N SER A 634 -34.25 8.03 -10.10
CA SER A 634 -35.33 7.02 -10.01
C SER A 634 -36.21 6.86 -11.26
N GLY A 635 -36.06 7.76 -12.25
CA GLY A 635 -36.82 7.74 -13.50
C GLY A 635 -36.50 6.53 -14.38
N LYS A 636 -37.46 6.10 -15.21
CA LYS A 636 -37.29 4.93 -16.10
C LYS A 636 -36.15 5.05 -17.10
N ASN A 637 -35.82 6.28 -17.49
CA ASN A 637 -34.78 6.59 -18.46
C ASN A 637 -33.45 6.98 -17.79
N HIS A 638 -33.37 6.95 -16.46
CA HIS A 638 -32.18 7.33 -15.70
C HIS A 638 -31.16 6.17 -15.67
N PRO A 639 -29.86 6.47 -15.49
CA PRO A 639 -28.82 5.44 -15.41
C PRO A 639 -28.95 4.55 -14.17
N GLN A 640 -28.34 3.38 -14.24
CA GLN A 640 -28.10 2.54 -13.07
C GLN A 640 -27.02 3.19 -12.20
N VAL A 641 -27.30 3.39 -10.91
CA VAL A 641 -26.40 4.10 -10.00
C VAL A 641 -25.65 3.14 -9.09
N LEU A 642 -24.34 3.38 -8.94
CA LEU A 642 -23.53 2.91 -7.82
C LEU A 642 -22.99 4.12 -7.07
N TYR A 643 -23.17 4.12 -5.77
CA TYR A 643 -22.65 5.16 -4.89
C TYR A 643 -21.56 4.57 -4.02
N TYR A 644 -20.44 5.30 -3.85
CA TYR A 644 -19.39 4.83 -2.97
C TYR A 644 -18.75 5.95 -2.16
N GLU A 645 -18.17 5.55 -1.04
CA GLU A 645 -17.48 6.43 -0.11
C GLU A 645 -16.17 5.79 0.33
N SER A 646 -15.17 6.66 0.58
CA SER A 646 -13.96 6.23 1.26
C SER A 646 -14.17 5.81 2.71
N GLY A 647 -15.37 5.96 3.29
CA GLY A 647 -15.76 5.55 4.65
C GLY A 647 -14.89 6.09 5.81
N SER A 648 -13.84 6.84 5.49
CA SER A 648 -12.74 7.14 6.40
C SER A 648 -12.74 8.61 6.80
N LYS A 649 -13.58 9.46 6.21
CA LYS A 649 -13.72 10.87 6.62
C LYS A 649 -14.83 11.02 7.65
N TYR A 650 -16.03 11.38 7.21
CA TYR A 650 -17.11 11.77 8.10
C TYR A 650 -17.69 10.62 8.94
N LEU A 651 -17.52 9.38 8.50
CA LEU A 651 -18.09 8.22 9.20
C LEU A 651 -17.30 7.78 10.44
N GLN A 652 -16.07 8.24 10.60
CA GLN A 652 -15.19 7.87 11.73
C GLN A 652 -15.32 8.79 12.96
N PHE A 653 -16.15 9.83 12.91
CA PHE A 653 -16.43 10.70 14.06
C PHE A 653 -15.24 11.41 14.73
N GLY A 654 -14.02 11.43 14.16
CA GLY A 654 -12.85 11.92 14.90
C GLY A 654 -11.78 10.85 15.15
N LEU A 655 -12.18 9.60 14.97
CA LEU A 655 -11.48 8.43 15.48
C LEU A 655 -10.75 7.77 14.31
N ASP A 656 -9.50 8.15 14.07
CA ASP A 656 -8.58 7.53 13.10
C ASP A 656 -8.19 6.08 13.49
N LEU A 657 -9.19 5.22 13.75
CA LEU A 657 -9.04 3.88 14.31
C LEU A 657 -9.20 2.78 13.26
N GLN A 658 -10.07 2.97 12.28
CA GLN A 658 -10.42 1.93 11.31
C GLN A 658 -10.79 2.55 9.96
N MET A 659 -9.99 2.26 8.94
CA MET A 659 -10.36 2.56 7.57
C MET A 659 -11.58 1.74 7.16
N ALA A 660 -12.45 2.35 6.37
CA ALA A 660 -13.62 1.69 5.82
C ALA A 660 -13.75 2.07 4.35
N GLY A 661 -14.61 1.39 3.61
CA GLY A 661 -15.12 1.87 2.32
C GLY A 661 -16.56 1.42 2.19
N VAL A 662 -17.43 2.28 1.70
CA VAL A 662 -18.87 1.99 1.59
C VAL A 662 -19.22 1.91 0.11
N VAL A 663 -20.00 0.89 -0.26
CA VAL A 663 -20.65 0.80 -1.58
C VAL A 663 -22.14 0.68 -1.33
N VAL A 664 -22.93 1.58 -1.90
CA VAL A 664 -24.40 1.51 -1.89
C VAL A 664 -24.88 1.21 -3.30
N SER A 665 -25.85 0.32 -3.41
CA SER A 665 -26.44 -0.12 -4.68
C SER A 665 -27.91 -0.48 -4.49
N ARG A 666 -28.67 -0.63 -5.58
CA ARG A 666 -29.98 -1.28 -5.52
C ARG A 666 -29.82 -2.73 -5.06
N LYS A 667 -30.76 -3.24 -4.24
CA LYS A 667 -30.72 -4.63 -3.72
C LYS A 667 -30.54 -5.71 -4.78
N THR A 668 -30.99 -5.46 -6.01
CA THR A 668 -30.82 -6.36 -7.17
C THR A 668 -29.36 -6.67 -7.47
N HIS A 669 -28.42 -5.78 -7.14
CA HIS A 669 -26.99 -5.96 -7.40
C HIS A 669 -26.20 -6.46 -6.17
N ALA A 670 -26.77 -6.35 -4.97
CA ALA A 670 -26.10 -6.68 -3.71
C ALA A 670 -25.51 -8.11 -3.66
N PRO A 671 -26.18 -9.17 -4.18
CA PRO A 671 -25.59 -10.51 -4.19
C PRO A 671 -24.31 -10.62 -5.03
N ASN A 672 -24.27 -9.94 -6.19
CA ASN A 672 -23.10 -9.94 -7.07
C ASN A 672 -21.97 -9.12 -6.42
N LEU A 673 -22.26 -7.89 -5.97
CA LEU A 673 -21.27 -7.05 -5.26
C LEU A 673 -20.67 -7.77 -4.04
N SER A 674 -21.49 -8.48 -3.26
CA SER A 674 -21.04 -9.31 -2.14
C SER A 674 -20.10 -10.44 -2.58
N ARG A 675 -20.37 -11.08 -3.72
CA ARG A 675 -19.48 -12.07 -4.33
C ARG A 675 -18.14 -11.46 -4.74
N HIS A 676 -18.15 -10.28 -5.37
CA HIS A 676 -16.91 -9.57 -5.75
C HIS A 676 -16.08 -9.18 -4.52
N ARG A 677 -16.71 -8.59 -3.49
CA ARG A 677 -16.05 -8.26 -2.22
C ARG A 677 -15.36 -9.48 -1.61
N ARG A 678 -16.06 -10.61 -1.52
CA ARG A 678 -15.51 -11.86 -0.99
C ARG A 678 -14.33 -12.38 -1.83
N ASN A 679 -14.47 -12.36 -3.15
CA ASN A 679 -13.45 -12.91 -4.05
C ASN A 679 -12.17 -12.08 -4.05
N LEU A 680 -12.29 -10.76 -3.88
CA LEU A 680 -11.16 -9.85 -3.76
C LEU A 680 -10.53 -9.84 -2.36
N GLY A 681 -11.20 -10.41 -1.35
CA GLY A 681 -10.76 -10.29 0.05
C GLY A 681 -10.94 -8.88 0.60
N ALA A 682 -11.88 -8.11 0.04
CA ALA A 682 -12.16 -6.72 0.41
C ALA A 682 -13.11 -6.59 1.62
N VAL A 683 -13.47 -7.70 2.27
CA VAL A 683 -14.40 -7.72 3.41
C VAL A 683 -13.80 -7.00 4.62
N MET A 684 -14.59 -6.19 5.31
CA MET A 684 -14.19 -5.67 6.61
C MET A 684 -14.35 -6.77 7.67
N TYR A 685 -13.24 -7.14 8.31
CA TYR A 685 -13.21 -8.16 9.36
C TYR A 685 -13.78 -7.67 10.69
N GLN A 686 -14.33 -8.58 11.48
CA GLN A 686 -15.00 -8.29 12.76
C GLN A 686 -14.20 -7.38 13.69
N SER A 687 -12.87 -7.58 13.76
CA SER A 687 -12.01 -6.73 14.58
C SER A 687 -12.01 -5.26 14.15
N GLY A 688 -12.12 -4.98 12.86
CA GLY A 688 -12.25 -3.63 12.34
C GLY A 688 -13.63 -3.04 12.60
N ILE A 689 -14.66 -3.84 12.40
CA ILE A 689 -16.07 -3.46 12.59
C ILE A 689 -16.33 -2.92 14.01
N THR A 690 -15.82 -3.62 15.03
CA THR A 690 -15.99 -3.22 16.45
C THR A 690 -15.24 -1.94 16.84
N ARG A 691 -14.31 -1.46 16.01
CA ARG A 691 -13.60 -0.19 16.21
C ARG A 691 -14.29 0.97 15.49
N PHE A 692 -15.34 0.67 14.74
CA PHE A 692 -16.14 1.65 14.04
C PHE A 692 -17.27 2.14 14.97
N PRO A 693 -17.44 3.46 15.16
CA PRO A 693 -18.49 3.96 16.04
C PRO A 693 -19.87 3.61 15.48
N ARG A 694 -20.82 3.30 16.38
CA ARG A 694 -22.23 3.18 16.04
C ARG A 694 -22.94 4.49 16.31
N TYR A 695 -23.77 4.91 15.37
CA TYR A 695 -24.58 6.13 15.44
C TYR A 695 -25.78 6.00 14.51
N ASP A 696 -26.81 6.79 14.78
CA ASP A 696 -27.98 6.92 13.92
C ASP A 696 -27.85 8.12 12.97
N ARG A 697 -28.86 8.29 12.10
CA ARG A 697 -28.92 9.41 11.15
C ARG A 697 -28.95 10.77 11.85
N ALA A 698 -29.68 10.89 12.96
CA ALA A 698 -29.80 12.14 13.68
C ALA A 698 -28.45 12.60 14.23
N THR A 699 -27.70 11.69 14.85
CA THR A 699 -26.35 11.95 15.37
C THR A 699 -25.37 12.27 14.24
N PHE A 700 -25.42 11.51 13.14
CA PHE A 700 -24.60 11.78 11.95
C PHE A 700 -24.87 13.19 11.37
N LEU A 701 -26.14 13.54 11.15
CA LEU A 701 -26.49 14.85 10.61
C LEU A 701 -26.21 16.00 11.58
N ALA A 702 -26.36 15.78 12.90
CA ALA A 702 -25.99 16.78 13.90
C ALA A 702 -24.49 17.12 13.80
N ARG A 703 -23.64 16.09 13.65
CA ARG A 703 -22.22 16.29 13.38
C ARG A 703 -21.99 17.03 12.05
N MET A 704 -22.61 16.59 10.97
CA MET A 704 -22.42 17.22 9.66
C MET A 704 -22.91 18.67 9.61
N SER A 705 -23.98 19.00 10.35
CA SER A 705 -24.44 20.38 10.56
C SER A 705 -23.35 21.19 11.27
N ARG A 706 -22.73 20.63 12.33
CA ARG A 706 -21.65 21.31 13.05
C ARG A 706 -20.46 21.64 12.13
N LEU A 707 -20.01 20.66 11.35
CA LEU A 707 -18.89 20.86 10.41
C LEU A 707 -19.24 21.92 9.34
N THR A 708 -20.49 21.88 8.85
CA THR A 708 -21.02 22.82 7.85
C THR A 708 -21.06 24.24 8.40
N GLU A 709 -21.61 24.44 9.60
CA GLU A 709 -21.67 25.75 10.25
C GLU A 709 -20.27 26.33 10.49
N ASN A 710 -19.34 25.50 10.97
CA ASN A 710 -17.96 25.92 11.19
C ASN A 710 -17.27 26.30 9.86
N ALA A 711 -17.50 25.53 8.80
CA ALA A 711 -16.95 25.81 7.48
C ALA A 711 -17.53 27.10 6.87
N GLU A 712 -18.83 27.34 7.03
CA GLU A 712 -19.51 28.57 6.60
C GLU A 712 -18.96 29.80 7.33
N ARG A 713 -18.78 29.69 8.66
CA ARG A 713 -18.22 30.78 9.49
C ARG A 713 -16.78 31.10 9.11
N LEU A 714 -15.91 30.08 9.02
CA LEU A 714 -14.52 30.28 8.61
C LEU A 714 -14.45 30.93 7.23
N THR A 715 -15.25 30.43 6.28
CA THR A 715 -15.32 30.98 4.92
C THR A 715 -15.77 32.44 4.91
N ALA A 716 -16.79 32.79 5.70
CA ALA A 716 -17.30 34.16 5.79
C ALA A 716 -16.25 35.12 6.35
N MET A 717 -15.63 34.79 7.48
CA MET A 717 -14.63 35.64 8.14
C MET A 717 -13.38 35.86 7.27
N LEU A 718 -12.89 34.81 6.61
CA LEU A 718 -11.74 34.95 5.73
C LEU A 718 -12.06 35.81 4.50
N ARG A 719 -13.28 35.72 3.94
CA ARG A 719 -13.72 36.60 2.84
C ARG A 719 -13.90 38.05 3.29
N GLU A 720 -14.37 38.29 4.51
CA GLU A 720 -14.46 39.63 5.08
C GLU A 720 -13.07 40.27 5.28
N SER A 721 -12.02 39.45 5.49
CA SER A 721 -10.64 39.94 5.59
C SER A 721 -10.01 40.31 4.25
N ASP A 722 -10.52 39.79 3.13
CA ASP A 722 -10.14 40.18 1.77
C ASP A 722 -11.40 40.41 0.90
N PRO A 723 -12.12 41.53 1.08
CA PRO A 723 -13.37 41.77 0.36
C PRO A 723 -13.22 41.88 -1.16
N GLY A 724 -12.02 42.22 -1.64
CA GLY A 724 -11.69 42.28 -3.06
C GLY A 724 -11.41 40.91 -3.67
N GLY A 725 -10.98 39.94 -2.86
CA GLY A 725 -10.48 38.65 -3.35
C GLY A 725 -9.19 38.80 -4.14
N ASP A 726 -8.43 39.87 -3.87
CA ASP A 726 -7.23 40.23 -4.63
C ASP A 726 -6.03 39.39 -4.16
N LEU A 727 -6.04 38.92 -2.91
CA LEU A 727 -4.91 38.23 -2.29
C LEU A 727 -5.06 36.71 -2.37
N PHE A 728 -6.27 36.20 -2.12
CA PHE A 728 -6.57 34.77 -2.18
C PHE A 728 -8.01 34.48 -2.58
N SER A 729 -8.21 33.30 -3.16
CA SER A 729 -9.52 32.73 -3.45
C SER A 729 -9.87 31.64 -2.44
N ILE A 730 -11.08 31.69 -1.88
CA ILE A 730 -11.61 30.68 -0.96
C ILE A 730 -12.77 29.95 -1.60
N ALA A 731 -12.71 28.62 -1.61
CA ALA A 731 -13.81 27.79 -2.04
C ALA A 731 -14.43 26.99 -0.88
N TYR A 732 -15.77 26.96 -0.92
CA TYR A 732 -16.67 26.16 -0.10
C TYR A 732 -18.01 26.09 -0.85
N PRO A 733 -18.70 24.92 -0.92
CA PRO A 733 -19.91 24.74 -1.73
C PRO A 733 -21.16 25.43 -1.13
N ARG A 734 -21.17 26.76 -1.01
CA ARG A 734 -22.26 27.55 -0.37
C ARG A 734 -23.65 27.33 -0.97
N GLN A 735 -23.71 26.89 -2.22
CA GLN A 735 -24.92 26.54 -2.96
C GLN A 735 -25.55 25.21 -2.54
N TRP A 736 -24.94 24.46 -1.62
CA TRP A 736 -25.42 23.13 -1.19
C TRP A 736 -26.91 23.10 -0.82
N ARG A 737 -27.44 24.17 -0.18
CA ARG A 737 -28.88 24.29 0.14
C ARG A 737 -29.75 24.40 -1.11
N ALA A 738 -29.30 25.17 -2.11
CA ALA A 738 -30.00 25.32 -3.39
C ALA A 738 -29.93 24.01 -4.22
N LEU A 739 -28.84 23.25 -4.07
CA LEU A 739 -28.68 21.92 -4.65
C LEU A 739 -29.48 20.83 -3.90
N GLY A 740 -30.19 21.17 -2.82
CA GLY A 740 -31.01 20.23 -2.04
C GLY A 740 -30.20 19.26 -1.16
N TRP A 741 -28.93 19.54 -0.89
CA TRP A 741 -28.09 18.68 -0.06
C TRP A 741 -28.48 18.81 1.42
N ALA A 742 -28.27 17.75 2.21
CA ALA A 742 -28.53 17.82 3.66
C ALA A 742 -27.49 18.66 4.41
N HIS A 743 -26.29 18.84 3.86
CA HIS A 743 -25.19 19.62 4.44
C HIS A 743 -24.16 20.04 3.38
N GLY A 744 -23.32 21.02 3.69
CA GLY A 744 -22.25 21.50 2.79
C GLY A 744 -20.89 20.80 2.99
N GLY A 745 -20.80 19.92 3.99
CA GLY A 745 -19.55 19.22 4.31
C GLY A 745 -18.59 20.10 5.11
N GLY A 746 -17.37 19.58 5.32
CA GLY A 746 -16.40 20.17 6.25
C GLY A 746 -15.04 20.47 5.61
N ILE A 747 -14.98 20.78 4.32
CA ILE A 747 -13.72 21.12 3.64
C ILE A 747 -13.79 22.54 3.09
N VAL A 748 -12.78 23.34 3.43
CA VAL A 748 -12.57 24.70 2.91
C VAL A 748 -11.19 24.72 2.25
N SER A 749 -11.10 25.28 1.05
CA SER A 749 -9.83 25.48 0.35
C SER A 749 -9.50 26.97 0.24
N LEU A 750 -8.21 27.28 0.27
CA LEU A 750 -7.67 28.62 0.07
C LEU A 750 -6.51 28.52 -0.93
N THR A 751 -6.62 29.29 -2.01
CA THR A 751 -5.62 29.36 -3.09
C THR A 751 -5.14 30.79 -3.23
N MET A 752 -3.83 31.02 -3.28
CA MET A 752 -3.29 32.39 -3.43
C MET A 752 -3.53 32.91 -4.85
N CYS A 753 -3.84 34.20 -5.00
CA CYS A 753 -4.04 34.81 -6.32
C CYS A 753 -2.71 35.07 -7.04
N ASP A 754 -1.68 35.47 -6.28
CA ASP A 754 -0.35 35.77 -6.80
C ASP A 754 0.38 34.52 -7.32
N HIS A 755 0.89 34.61 -8.56
CA HIS A 755 1.66 33.54 -9.18
C HIS A 755 2.93 33.22 -8.37
N GLY A 756 3.18 31.93 -8.16
CA GLY A 756 4.35 31.44 -7.43
C GLY A 756 4.16 31.30 -5.92
N LEU A 757 3.07 31.78 -5.31
CA LEU A 757 2.80 31.57 -3.87
C LEU A 757 2.15 30.21 -3.57
N ASN A 758 1.50 29.60 -4.57
CA ASN A 758 0.93 28.25 -4.49
C ASN A 758 2.02 27.19 -4.76
N ASN A 759 3.08 27.20 -3.97
CA ASN A 759 4.12 26.17 -3.98
C ASN A 759 4.30 25.58 -2.58
N ARG A 760 4.93 24.41 -2.48
CA ARG A 760 5.03 23.69 -1.20
C ARG A 760 5.72 24.49 -0.10
N GLY A 761 6.85 25.13 -0.40
CA GLY A 761 7.61 25.91 0.58
C GLY A 761 6.82 27.10 1.13
N CYS A 762 6.17 27.86 0.25
CA CYS A 762 5.31 28.99 0.67
C CYS A 762 4.11 28.53 1.50
N LEU A 763 3.44 27.45 1.11
CA LEU A 763 2.28 26.93 1.85
C LEU A 763 2.69 26.31 3.20
N ASP A 764 3.81 25.59 3.27
CA ASP A 764 4.33 25.05 4.53
C ASP A 764 4.74 26.18 5.49
N PHE A 765 5.36 27.25 4.98
CA PHE A 765 5.64 28.45 5.78
C PHE A 765 4.36 29.08 6.33
N LEU A 766 3.32 29.24 5.49
CA LEU A 766 2.03 29.77 5.95
C LEU A 766 1.38 28.86 6.99
N ILE A 767 1.43 27.54 6.81
CA ILE A 767 0.93 26.58 7.80
C ILE A 767 1.64 26.78 9.14
N ASP A 768 2.96 26.84 9.14
CA ASP A 768 3.74 27.00 10.37
C ASP A 768 3.42 28.34 11.05
N ARG A 769 3.16 29.38 10.25
CA ARG A 769 2.69 30.68 10.75
C ARG A 769 1.28 30.60 11.35
N ILE A 770 0.33 29.89 10.72
CA ILE A 770 -1.01 29.64 11.26
C ILE A 770 -0.90 28.91 12.61
N LEU A 771 -0.12 27.82 12.68
CA LEU A 771 0.10 27.08 13.92
C LEU A 771 0.67 27.96 15.04
N HIS A 772 1.59 28.87 14.68
CA HIS A 772 2.17 29.83 15.63
C HIS A 772 1.15 30.80 16.19
N GLU A 773 0.31 31.39 15.34
CA GLU A 773 -0.74 32.32 15.77
C GLU A 773 -1.86 31.62 16.56
N CYS A 774 -2.14 30.35 16.26
CA CYS A 774 -3.08 29.53 17.04
C CYS A 774 -2.52 29.21 18.43
N ARG A 775 -1.25 28.80 18.54
CA ARG A 775 -0.59 28.56 19.85
C ARG A 775 -0.59 29.80 20.75
N LYS A 776 -0.41 31.00 20.18
CA LYS A 776 -0.49 32.25 20.95
C LYS A 776 -1.89 32.57 21.46
N ALA A 777 -2.91 32.15 20.71
CA ALA A 777 -4.30 32.39 21.03
C ALA A 777 -4.94 31.23 21.82
N ASP A 778 -4.17 30.20 22.18
CA ASP A 778 -4.65 28.98 22.81
C ASP A 778 -5.77 28.27 22.01
N VAL A 779 -5.64 28.27 20.68
CA VAL A 779 -6.60 27.65 19.76
C VAL A 779 -6.05 26.34 19.21
N ALA A 780 -6.84 25.27 19.32
CA ALA A 780 -6.45 23.96 18.80
C ALA A 780 -6.53 23.90 17.27
N ILE A 781 -5.43 23.49 16.63
CA ILE A 781 -5.36 23.13 15.22
C ILE A 781 -4.23 22.12 15.02
N THR A 782 -4.35 21.22 14.03
CA THR A 782 -3.31 20.23 13.72
C THR A 782 -2.84 20.35 12.26
N LYS A 783 -1.52 20.26 12.03
CA LYS A 783 -0.98 20.11 10.68
C LYS A 783 -1.11 18.66 10.23
N GLY A 784 -1.55 18.46 9.00
CA GLY A 784 -1.50 17.16 8.34
C GLY A 784 -2.81 16.77 7.67
N VAL A 785 -2.69 15.75 6.82
CA VAL A 785 -3.84 15.06 6.25
C VAL A 785 -4.28 14.01 7.26
N SER A 786 -5.56 13.95 7.58
CA SER A 786 -6.10 12.87 8.40
C SER A 786 -7.56 12.63 8.09
N PHE A 787 -7.94 11.42 8.40
CA PHE A 787 -9.29 10.89 8.44
C PHE A 787 -10.09 11.46 9.61
N GLY A 788 -11.42 11.33 9.53
CA GLY A 788 -12.44 11.87 10.43
C GLY A 788 -11.93 12.79 11.52
N PHE A 789 -12.10 14.10 11.33
CA PHE A 789 -11.52 15.14 12.17
C PHE A 789 -12.55 15.72 13.13
N SER A 790 -12.21 15.81 14.41
CA SER A 790 -12.95 16.58 15.42
C SER A 790 -12.25 17.87 15.79
N THR A 791 -10.97 18.00 15.47
CA THR A 791 -10.20 19.25 15.53
C THR A 791 -9.76 19.59 14.11
N THR A 792 -9.86 20.87 13.75
CA THR A 792 -9.56 21.39 12.43
C THR A 792 -8.12 21.07 12.07
N ARG A 793 -7.93 20.64 10.84
CA ARG A 793 -6.62 20.32 10.30
C ARG A 793 -6.30 21.15 9.08
N VAL A 794 -5.05 21.57 8.98
CA VAL A 794 -4.53 22.32 7.82
C VAL A 794 -3.44 21.52 7.12
N SER A 795 -3.49 21.51 5.79
CA SER A 795 -2.51 20.81 4.95
C SER A 795 -2.32 21.52 3.61
N ALA A 796 -1.11 21.48 3.06
CA ALA A 796 -0.88 21.81 1.66
C ALA A 796 -1.30 20.60 0.82
N ALA A 797 -2.41 20.74 0.08
CA ALA A 797 -2.97 19.72 -0.78
C ALA A 797 -2.60 20.02 -2.23
N ALA A 798 -2.20 18.99 -2.98
CA ALA A 798 -2.08 19.07 -4.43
C ALA A 798 -3.11 18.12 -5.03
N ALA A 799 -3.77 18.56 -6.11
CA ALA A 799 -4.43 17.59 -6.96
C ALA A 799 -3.33 16.83 -7.69
N MET A 800 -3.27 15.49 -7.56
CA MET A 800 -2.34 14.65 -8.33
C MET A 800 -2.70 14.57 -9.82
N ALA A 801 -3.59 15.46 -10.30
CA ALA A 801 -3.89 15.68 -11.70
C ALA A 801 -2.86 16.66 -12.29
N ASN A 802 -2.35 16.35 -13.48
CA ASN A 802 -1.22 17.03 -14.15
C ASN A 802 -1.16 18.56 -13.92
N ASP A 803 -0.02 19.01 -13.39
CA ASP A 803 0.41 20.42 -13.33
C ASP A 803 -0.46 21.41 -12.53
N MET A 804 -1.36 20.96 -11.64
CA MET A 804 -2.09 21.88 -10.75
C MET A 804 -1.24 22.36 -9.57
N PRO A 805 -1.14 23.69 -9.34
CA PRO A 805 -0.47 24.23 -8.15
C PRO A 805 -1.15 23.74 -6.85
N PRO A 806 -0.38 23.41 -5.80
CA PRO A 806 -0.96 23.07 -4.51
C PRO A 806 -1.73 24.25 -3.91
N PHE A 807 -2.70 23.93 -3.06
CA PHE A 807 -3.53 24.88 -2.34
C PHE A 807 -3.56 24.53 -0.85
N LEU A 808 -4.03 25.45 -0.02
CA LEU A 808 -4.22 25.20 1.40
C LEU A 808 -5.60 24.57 1.62
N ARG A 809 -5.64 23.40 2.27
CA ARG A 809 -6.89 22.71 2.62
C ARG A 809 -7.09 22.71 4.12
N PHE A 810 -8.25 23.20 4.55
CA PHE A 810 -8.76 23.07 5.91
C PHE A 810 -9.81 21.95 5.96
N SER A 811 -9.59 20.99 6.85
CA SER A 811 -10.56 19.94 7.19
C SER A 811 -11.18 20.31 8.53
N ILE A 812 -12.39 20.84 8.50
CA ILE A 812 -13.02 21.62 9.58
C ILE A 812 -13.54 20.71 10.68
N GLY A 813 -13.10 20.92 11.92
CA GLY A 813 -13.51 20.13 13.08
C GLY A 813 -14.86 20.54 13.69
N GLU A 814 -15.05 20.08 14.92
CA GLU A 814 -16.26 20.25 15.72
C GLU A 814 -16.11 21.40 16.74
N GLU A 815 -15.17 22.33 16.49
CA GLU A 815 -14.88 23.48 17.35
C GLU A 815 -16.14 24.19 17.81
N THR A 816 -16.10 24.80 19.02
CA THR A 816 -17.17 25.68 19.50
C THR A 816 -17.28 26.94 18.64
N ASP A 817 -18.37 27.70 18.84
CA ASP A 817 -18.61 28.93 18.10
C ASP A 817 -17.49 29.96 18.33
N ASP A 818 -16.98 30.02 19.55
CA ASP A 818 -15.89 30.92 19.94
C ASP A 818 -14.54 30.41 19.41
N ASP A 819 -14.29 29.10 19.49
CA ASP A 819 -13.05 28.49 19.01
C ASP A 819 -12.88 28.64 17.50
N ILE A 820 -13.94 28.44 16.71
CA ILE A 820 -13.86 28.60 15.24
C ILE A 820 -13.63 30.07 14.86
N MET A 821 -14.20 31.02 15.61
CA MET A 821 -13.93 32.45 15.41
C MET A 821 -12.50 32.83 15.78
N ALA A 822 -11.99 32.30 16.90
CA ALA A 822 -10.61 32.50 17.33
C ALA A 822 -9.62 31.89 16.32
N LEU A 823 -9.95 30.72 15.76
CA LEU A 823 -9.20 30.07 14.70
C LEU A 823 -9.15 30.92 13.44
N ALA A 824 -10.31 31.39 12.96
CA ALA A 824 -10.38 32.27 11.79
C ALA A 824 -9.53 33.53 11.99
N GLN A 825 -9.61 34.16 13.16
CA GLN A 825 -8.80 35.34 13.46
C GLN A 825 -7.29 35.06 13.51
N ALA A 826 -6.88 33.88 14.00
CA ALA A 826 -5.47 33.46 13.96
C ALA A 826 -4.98 33.22 12.52
N ILE A 827 -5.82 32.64 11.66
CA ILE A 827 -5.51 32.47 10.23
C ILE A 827 -5.38 33.83 9.54
N ILE A 828 -6.29 34.78 9.82
CA ILE A 828 -6.21 36.15 9.27
C ILE A 828 -4.90 36.82 9.67
N ARG A 829 -4.51 36.77 10.96
CA ARG A 829 -3.21 37.31 11.42
C ARG A 829 -2.01 36.64 10.75
N ALA A 830 -2.12 35.36 10.41
CA ALA A 830 -1.08 34.65 9.67
C ALA A 830 -0.99 35.14 8.22
N LEU A 831 -2.13 35.36 7.56
CA LEU A 831 -2.21 35.91 6.20
C LEU A 831 -1.71 37.36 6.13
N ASP A 832 -2.11 38.21 7.08
CA ASP A 832 -1.65 39.61 7.21
C ASP A 832 -0.13 39.70 7.38
N PHE A 833 0.48 38.69 7.99
CA PHE A 833 1.94 38.58 8.09
C PHE A 833 2.56 38.04 6.80
N PHE A 834 1.91 37.05 6.18
CA PHE A 834 2.41 36.32 5.02
C PHE A 834 2.54 37.21 3.78
N PHE A 835 1.48 37.95 3.40
CA PHE A 835 1.51 38.73 2.15
C PHE A 835 2.60 39.80 2.11
N PRO A 836 2.78 40.66 3.15
CA PRO A 836 3.87 41.62 3.18
C PRO A 836 5.26 40.96 3.18
N ALA A 837 5.40 39.81 3.85
CA ALA A 837 6.66 39.08 3.91
C ALA A 837 7.10 38.53 2.55
N PHE A 838 6.14 38.20 1.67
CA PHE A 838 6.37 37.67 0.33
C PHE A 838 6.01 38.67 -0.78
N ALA A 839 6.03 39.98 -0.50
CA ALA A 839 5.86 41.01 -1.52
C ALA A 839 7.09 41.13 -2.46
N ASP A 840 8.26 40.61 -2.06
CA ASP A 840 9.53 40.64 -2.81
C ASP A 840 9.82 39.28 -3.49
N GLU A 841 10.12 39.30 -4.79
CA GLU A 841 10.47 38.11 -5.59
C GLU A 841 11.71 37.36 -5.07
N GLY A 842 12.68 38.07 -4.46
CA GLY A 842 13.91 37.44 -3.94
C GLY A 842 13.63 36.45 -2.80
N ARG A 843 12.69 36.79 -1.92
CA ARG A 843 12.28 35.94 -0.80
C ARG A 843 11.37 34.79 -1.22
N ARG A 844 10.53 35.02 -2.26
CA ARG A 844 9.76 33.96 -2.91
C ARG A 844 10.71 32.88 -3.46
N ALA A 845 11.78 33.29 -4.13
CA ALA A 845 12.79 32.38 -4.67
C ALA A 845 13.53 31.59 -3.57
N GLU A 846 13.88 32.23 -2.44
CA GLU A 846 14.59 31.61 -1.32
C GLU A 846 13.79 30.47 -0.66
N VAL A 847 12.49 30.68 -0.41
CA VAL A 847 11.61 29.70 0.24
C VAL A 847 11.07 28.64 -0.74
N SER A 848 11.10 28.95 -2.05
CA SER A 848 10.76 27.99 -3.12
C SER A 848 11.88 27.01 -3.46
N ARG A 849 13.07 27.15 -2.88
CA ARG A 849 14.15 26.17 -3.06
C ARG A 849 13.72 24.83 -2.47
N PRO A 850 13.93 23.71 -3.18
CA PRO A 850 13.60 22.39 -2.65
C PRO A 850 14.32 22.21 -1.31
N TYR A 851 13.59 21.74 -0.30
CA TYR A 851 14.13 21.31 0.98
C TYR A 851 15.28 20.32 0.69
N GLU A 852 16.52 20.75 0.89
CA GLU A 852 17.64 19.84 1.05
C GLU A 852 17.42 19.16 2.40
N ASP A 853 17.18 17.84 2.40
CA ASP A 853 17.08 17.05 3.62
C ASP A 853 18.42 17.13 4.38
N GLY A 854 18.49 18.08 5.31
CA GLY A 854 19.68 18.34 6.10
C GLY A 854 19.44 19.40 7.18
N ALA A 855 19.30 18.94 8.43
CA ALA A 855 19.32 19.68 9.69
C ALA A 855 18.07 20.52 10.05
N HIS A 856 17.16 19.93 10.84
CA HIS A 856 17.13 20.11 12.31
C HIS A 856 16.04 19.27 12.97
#